data_AF-A0A422Q9N1-F1
#
_entry.id   AF-A0A422Q9N1-F1
#
_cell.length_a   1.000
_cell.length_b   1.000
_cell.length_c   1.000
_cell.angle_alpha   90.00
_cell.angle_beta   90.00
_cell.angle_gamma   90.00
#
_symmetry.space_group_name_H-M   'P 1'
#
loop_
_entity.id
_entity.type
_entity.pdbx_description
1 polymer ?
#
loop_
_entity_poly.entity_id
_entity_poly.type
_entity_poly.pdbx_seq_one_letter_code
_entity_poly.pdbx_strand_id
1 'polypeptide(L)'
;MLTLTEDKIPVPLIPDTELCDVRIGATDPALFFCINVETPCQVTIEFQEFNSAARCVLLLSPTDPRPNNYTAVWKCLSPEQSKTVTILPADPSYHVGVFYLAIRYVEKSGNSFIRLKLTLQEQYEGEWYSSANSALYYGMWSGFSYHGRGRCIYGVSPELMGLGTLKWSGRSLRQQSDSSTWQVDATPLLEDAKLDIRRKDVGWSIVQLPAPTLEVYEGDWVYGKKEGLGVYQWTDRAYWGMWKGGKREGEGVICTRDGYRYEGGWLNDKRDGVGSALYPDGTQYHGGWKEDMRSGEGVFTYTNGVVLLGTWNDDTLSSTVTAHYPDGSSYIGAWSHDCRHGKGRYIDAPGNSFEGTWEMDKRTGSGALTFINGVVCVAVWEDDVRRGGTFTFPNGEVYVGDWDDKAYLREGQGRCTYPNDDVYEGGWKNDKRHGFGRLVQLHGNRVYEGEWKEGKRHGIGTQESDEGIYQGEFKNDVRCGHGLHLGRRGSMYRGTWKDDARVGSGISFDSKKGTMYEGLFLLGKLQSVGTARSETDIYEGTWCDGERQGVGVSMLPNGDVARLVWHHGVPQDGQVLYKYRDGDTYEGEWENGRRCGKGKQNYADGSVYVGDWLDDKPHGHGSYTDARGEVLVGEWAEGERLDVQGMVCFVDGSVYEGDLRSGKPHGKGRLSYPDGTIFEGRFRDGVYLL
;
A
#
# COMPACT_ATOMS: atom_id res chain seq x y z
N MET A 1 11.39 -35.91 -19.93
CA MET A 1 10.71 -36.73 -20.95
C MET A 1 9.86 -35.78 -21.79
N LEU A 2 9.78 -35.75 -23.12
CA LEU A 2 10.46 -36.39 -24.29
C LEU A 2 9.98 -35.54 -25.51
N THR A 3 10.73 -35.10 -26.52
CA THR A 3 12.19 -35.08 -26.86
C THR A 3 12.41 -33.94 -27.90
N LEU A 4 13.66 -33.52 -28.18
CA LEU A 4 14.03 -32.72 -29.35
C LEU A 4 14.56 -33.62 -30.48
N THR A 5 14.22 -33.30 -31.73
CA THR A 5 14.99 -33.71 -32.93
C THR A 5 15.01 -32.58 -33.96
N GLU A 6 16.22 -32.18 -34.33
CA GLU A 6 16.58 -31.33 -35.48
C GLU A 6 16.31 -32.11 -36.80
N ASP A 7 16.35 -31.59 -38.04
CA ASP A 7 16.75 -30.29 -38.60
C ASP A 7 16.28 -30.19 -40.08
N LYS A 8 16.07 -28.97 -40.63
CA LYS A 8 16.33 -28.52 -42.04
C LYS A 8 15.74 -29.30 -43.26
N ILE A 9 15.33 -28.73 -44.40
CA ILE A 9 15.28 -27.36 -44.99
C ILE A 9 14.06 -27.32 -45.94
N PRO A 10 13.34 -26.18 -46.09
CA PRO A 10 12.28 -26.05 -47.09
C PRO A 10 12.83 -25.92 -48.51
N VAL A 11 12.21 -26.62 -49.47
CA VAL A 11 12.34 -26.28 -50.90
C VAL A 11 11.69 -24.91 -51.12
N PRO A 12 12.33 -23.97 -51.84
CA PRO A 12 11.69 -22.71 -52.19
C PRO A 12 10.63 -22.98 -53.26
N LEU A 13 9.40 -23.24 -52.80
CA LEU A 13 8.21 -22.91 -53.58
C LEU A 13 8.33 -21.44 -53.97
N ILE A 14 8.10 -21.15 -55.25
CA ILE A 14 7.81 -19.80 -55.76
C ILE A 14 6.77 -19.20 -54.79
N PRO A 15 6.92 -17.94 -54.31
CA PRO A 15 6.05 -17.43 -53.27
C PRO A 15 4.61 -17.39 -53.78
N ASP A 16 3.84 -18.40 -53.36
CA ASP A 16 2.40 -18.38 -53.26
C ASP A 16 2.01 -17.03 -52.68
N THR A 17 1.49 -16.14 -53.52
CA THR A 17 1.15 -14.79 -53.08
C THR A 17 -0.25 -14.85 -52.48
N GLU A 18 -0.34 -15.47 -51.31
CA GLU A 18 -1.52 -15.39 -50.46
C GLU A 18 -1.76 -13.92 -50.10
N LEU A 19 -2.89 -13.40 -50.55
CA LEU A 19 -3.41 -12.14 -50.06
C LEU A 19 -4.05 -12.43 -48.70
N CYS A 20 -3.67 -11.66 -47.68
CA CYS A 20 -4.27 -11.69 -46.35
C CYS A 20 -5.81 -11.62 -46.43
N ASP A 21 -6.50 -12.25 -45.48
CA ASP A 21 -7.97 -12.29 -45.43
C ASP A 21 -8.57 -10.89 -45.59
N VAL A 22 -9.17 -10.62 -46.75
CA VAL A 22 -9.79 -9.32 -47.04
C VAL A 22 -11.27 -9.40 -46.67
N ARG A 23 -11.76 -8.38 -45.97
CA ARG A 23 -13.18 -8.25 -45.68
C ARG A 23 -13.86 -7.54 -46.85
N ILE A 24 -14.87 -8.19 -47.43
CA ILE A 24 -15.77 -7.62 -48.43
C ILE A 24 -17.20 -7.75 -47.91
N GLY A 25 -18.10 -6.82 -48.21
CA GLY A 25 -19.45 -6.86 -47.62
C GLY A 25 -20.37 -5.79 -48.17
N ALA A 26 -21.56 -5.65 -47.59
CA ALA A 26 -22.52 -4.63 -48.01
C ALA A 26 -21.98 -3.19 -47.91
N THR A 27 -20.95 -2.97 -47.07
CA THR A 27 -20.28 -1.68 -46.85
C THR A 27 -19.16 -1.37 -47.86
N ASP A 28 -18.62 -2.39 -48.52
CA ASP A 28 -17.61 -2.30 -49.58
C ASP A 28 -17.87 -3.45 -50.56
N PRO A 29 -18.81 -3.27 -51.50
CA PRO A 29 -19.40 -4.39 -52.25
C PRO A 29 -18.58 -4.80 -53.47
N ALA A 30 -17.47 -4.12 -53.78
CA ALA A 30 -16.67 -4.40 -54.97
C ALA A 30 -15.18 -4.08 -54.78
N LEU A 31 -14.35 -5.12 -54.67
CA LEU A 31 -12.89 -4.99 -54.64
C LEU A 31 -12.31 -5.17 -56.05
N PHE A 32 -11.44 -4.25 -56.45
CA PHE A 32 -10.78 -4.25 -57.77
C PHE A 32 -9.28 -4.44 -57.63
N PHE A 33 -8.74 -5.39 -58.38
CA PHE A 33 -7.33 -5.74 -58.40
C PHE A 33 -6.81 -5.76 -59.85
N CYS A 34 -5.51 -5.59 -60.01
CA CYS A 34 -4.80 -5.92 -61.25
C CYS A 34 -3.74 -7.00 -61.00
N ILE A 35 -3.53 -7.84 -62.01
CA ILE A 35 -2.50 -8.89 -62.07
C ILE A 35 -1.68 -8.59 -63.32
N ASN A 36 -0.39 -8.27 -63.16
CA ASN A 36 0.52 -8.07 -64.29
C ASN A 36 1.22 -9.38 -64.65
N VAL A 37 1.17 -9.78 -65.92
CA VAL A 37 1.77 -11.01 -66.43
C VAL A 37 2.78 -10.63 -67.52
N GLU A 38 4.07 -10.63 -67.18
CA GLU A 38 5.14 -10.16 -68.07
C GLU A 38 5.66 -11.25 -69.03
N THR A 39 5.45 -12.53 -68.69
CA THR A 39 5.84 -13.71 -69.48
C THR A 39 4.69 -14.72 -69.58
N PRO A 40 4.59 -15.53 -70.65
CA PRO A 40 3.58 -16.58 -70.76
C PRO A 40 3.74 -17.65 -69.67
N CYS A 41 2.78 -17.67 -68.74
CA CYS A 41 2.69 -18.59 -67.59
C CYS A 41 1.22 -19.00 -67.33
N GLN A 42 1.02 -20.15 -66.68
CA GLN A 42 -0.28 -20.54 -66.14
C GLN A 42 -0.62 -19.63 -64.95
N VAL A 43 -1.82 -19.07 -64.97
CA VAL A 43 -2.36 -18.19 -63.92
C VAL A 43 -3.45 -18.97 -63.17
N THR A 44 -3.22 -19.28 -61.90
CA THR A 44 -4.22 -19.95 -61.05
C THR A 44 -4.65 -18.99 -59.95
N ILE A 45 -5.95 -18.70 -59.88
CA ILE A 45 -6.56 -17.87 -58.84
C ILE A 45 -7.47 -18.75 -58.01
N GLU A 46 -7.08 -19.02 -56.76
CA GLU A 46 -7.92 -19.67 -55.77
C GLU A 46 -8.61 -18.59 -54.92
N PHE A 47 -9.92 -18.77 -54.72
CA PHE A 47 -10.80 -17.92 -53.95
C PHE A 47 -11.49 -18.77 -52.88
N GLN A 48 -11.34 -18.38 -51.61
CA GLN A 48 -12.03 -19.02 -50.49
C GLN A 48 -12.90 -17.99 -49.75
N GLU A 49 -14.16 -18.36 -49.51
CA GLU A 49 -15.20 -17.56 -48.85
C GLU A 49 -15.56 -18.21 -47.51
N PHE A 50 -15.25 -17.54 -46.40
CA PHE A 50 -15.42 -18.10 -45.06
C PHE A 50 -16.84 -17.95 -44.47
N ASN A 51 -17.75 -17.27 -45.17
CA ASN A 51 -19.15 -17.12 -44.76
C ASN A 51 -20.10 -17.77 -45.78
N SER A 52 -20.72 -18.90 -45.43
CA SER A 52 -21.65 -19.65 -46.30
C SER A 52 -23.00 -18.96 -46.58
N ALA A 53 -23.34 -17.91 -45.83
CA ALA A 53 -24.55 -17.11 -46.08
C ALA A 53 -24.33 -15.99 -47.10
N ALA A 54 -23.07 -15.67 -47.42
CA ALA A 54 -22.69 -14.69 -48.42
C ALA A 54 -22.58 -15.31 -49.82
N ARG A 55 -22.74 -14.47 -50.86
CA ARG A 55 -22.47 -14.84 -52.25
C ARG A 55 -21.55 -13.81 -52.88
N CYS A 56 -20.31 -14.20 -53.12
CA CYS A 56 -19.36 -13.41 -53.88
C CYS A 56 -19.25 -13.88 -55.35
N VAL A 57 -19.17 -12.91 -56.26
CA VAL A 57 -18.98 -13.13 -57.71
C VAL A 57 -17.59 -12.67 -58.12
N LEU A 58 -16.85 -13.55 -58.81
CA LEU A 58 -15.51 -13.28 -59.34
C LEU A 58 -15.59 -12.99 -60.84
N LEU A 59 -15.08 -11.83 -61.26
CA LEU A 59 -15.09 -11.36 -62.64
C LEU A 59 -13.66 -11.01 -63.07
N LEU A 60 -13.20 -11.55 -64.19
CA LEU A 60 -11.88 -11.23 -64.76
C LEU A 60 -12.01 -10.69 -66.19
N SER A 61 -11.35 -9.56 -66.47
CA SER A 61 -11.27 -8.97 -67.81
C SER A 61 -9.81 -8.68 -68.19
N PRO A 62 -9.38 -9.03 -69.43
CA PRO A 62 -8.07 -8.65 -69.95
C PRO A 62 -7.99 -7.18 -70.39
N THR A 63 -9.12 -6.47 -70.51
CA THR A 63 -9.20 -5.16 -71.17
C THR A 63 -9.96 -4.09 -70.39
N ASP A 64 -10.88 -4.45 -69.49
CA ASP A 64 -11.67 -3.50 -68.72
C ASP A 64 -11.17 -3.39 -67.25
N PRO A 65 -10.69 -2.22 -66.79
CA PRO A 65 -10.27 -1.99 -65.40
C PRO A 65 -11.43 -1.97 -64.39
N ARG A 66 -12.69 -2.04 -64.82
CA ARG A 66 -13.87 -2.24 -63.95
C ARG A 66 -14.71 -3.44 -64.40
N PRO A 67 -14.20 -4.69 -64.32
CA PRO A 67 -14.92 -5.87 -64.80
C PRO A 67 -16.37 -5.94 -64.30
N ASN A 68 -17.28 -6.17 -65.24
CA ASN A 68 -18.70 -6.31 -65.01
C ASN A 68 -19.26 -7.51 -65.80
N ASN A 69 -20.55 -7.79 -65.64
CA ASN A 69 -21.20 -8.97 -66.24
C ASN A 69 -21.16 -9.02 -67.78
N TYR A 70 -20.81 -7.93 -68.46
CA TYR A 70 -20.69 -7.85 -69.91
C TYR A 70 -19.23 -7.81 -70.41
N THR A 71 -18.30 -7.27 -69.61
CA THR A 71 -16.88 -7.07 -70.00
C THR A 71 -15.91 -8.11 -69.42
N ALA A 72 -16.36 -8.91 -68.44
CA ALA A 72 -15.60 -10.03 -67.92
C ALA A 72 -15.59 -11.21 -68.90
N VAL A 73 -14.39 -11.67 -69.25
CA VAL A 73 -14.16 -12.80 -70.16
C VAL A 73 -14.18 -14.13 -69.41
N TRP A 74 -13.80 -14.13 -68.12
CA TRP A 74 -14.06 -15.22 -67.19
C TRP A 74 -14.97 -14.76 -66.05
N LYS A 75 -15.89 -15.63 -65.63
CA LYS A 75 -16.88 -15.38 -64.59
C LYS A 75 -17.00 -16.64 -63.73
N CYS A 76 -16.70 -16.56 -62.44
CA CYS A 76 -16.97 -17.66 -61.52
C CYS A 76 -18.22 -17.33 -60.69
N LEU A 77 -19.32 -17.99 -61.05
CA LEU A 77 -20.62 -17.92 -60.38
C LEU A 77 -20.89 -19.29 -59.74
N SER A 78 -20.48 -19.47 -58.48
CA SER A 78 -20.70 -20.71 -57.73
C SER A 78 -21.20 -20.42 -56.31
N PRO A 79 -22.13 -21.23 -55.77
CA PRO A 79 -22.57 -21.16 -54.37
C PRO A 79 -21.56 -21.82 -53.39
N GLU A 80 -20.46 -22.37 -53.88
CA GLU A 80 -19.47 -23.09 -53.06
C GLU A 80 -18.46 -22.14 -52.38
N GLN A 81 -18.00 -22.53 -51.19
CA GLN A 81 -17.06 -21.73 -50.38
C GLN A 81 -15.62 -21.70 -50.90
N SER A 82 -15.26 -22.54 -51.87
CA SER A 82 -13.93 -22.53 -52.49
C SER A 82 -14.08 -22.64 -54.00
N LYS A 83 -13.33 -21.82 -54.75
CA LYS A 83 -13.44 -21.66 -56.20
C LYS A 83 -12.03 -21.50 -56.76
N THR A 84 -11.69 -22.21 -57.84
CA THR A 84 -10.41 -22.06 -58.53
C THR A 84 -10.65 -21.70 -59.99
N VAL A 85 -9.98 -20.64 -60.46
CA VAL A 85 -9.93 -20.25 -61.87
C VAL A 85 -8.51 -20.45 -62.35
N THR A 86 -8.31 -21.38 -63.29
CA THR A 86 -7.03 -21.62 -63.96
C THR A 86 -7.12 -21.08 -65.38
N ILE A 87 -6.09 -20.37 -65.80
CA ILE A 87 -5.95 -19.81 -67.14
C ILE A 87 -4.60 -20.25 -67.71
N LEU A 88 -4.63 -20.82 -68.91
CA LEU A 88 -3.46 -21.35 -69.59
C LEU A 88 -2.99 -20.39 -70.70
N PRO A 89 -1.69 -20.31 -71.01
CA PRO A 89 -1.19 -19.54 -72.15
C PRO A 89 -1.76 -19.94 -73.52
N ALA A 90 -2.43 -21.10 -73.60
CA ALA A 90 -3.10 -21.60 -74.79
C ALA A 90 -4.58 -21.16 -74.91
N ASP A 91 -5.15 -20.54 -73.87
CA ASP A 91 -6.55 -20.10 -73.89
C ASP A 91 -6.74 -18.95 -74.90
N PRO A 92 -7.79 -18.96 -75.76
CA PRO A 92 -8.01 -17.92 -76.77
C PRO A 92 -8.16 -16.49 -76.23
N SER A 93 -8.45 -16.36 -74.94
CA SER A 93 -8.63 -15.12 -74.20
C SER A 93 -7.40 -14.68 -73.40
N TYR A 94 -6.31 -15.47 -73.40
CA TYR A 94 -5.06 -15.14 -72.72
C TYR A 94 -4.25 -14.09 -73.49
N HIS A 95 -3.67 -13.13 -72.78
CA HIS A 95 -2.68 -12.18 -73.29
C HIS A 95 -1.55 -11.98 -72.27
N VAL A 96 -0.37 -11.62 -72.76
CA VAL A 96 0.72 -11.10 -71.92
C VAL A 96 0.41 -9.62 -71.65
N GLY A 97 0.41 -9.22 -70.38
CA GLY A 97 0.02 -7.87 -69.93
C GLY A 97 -0.81 -7.91 -68.65
N VAL A 98 -1.63 -6.87 -68.45
CA VAL A 98 -2.45 -6.72 -67.23
C VAL A 98 -3.80 -7.41 -67.40
N PHE A 99 -4.17 -8.23 -66.41
CA PHE A 99 -5.55 -8.67 -66.17
C PHE A 99 -6.17 -7.87 -65.03
N TYR A 100 -7.45 -7.54 -65.15
CA TYR A 100 -8.23 -6.86 -64.13
C TYR A 100 -9.24 -7.80 -63.50
N LEU A 101 -9.26 -7.84 -62.17
CA LEU A 101 -10.12 -8.71 -61.37
C LEU A 101 -11.08 -7.85 -60.54
N ALA A 102 -12.36 -8.20 -60.53
CA ALA A 102 -13.35 -7.65 -59.61
C ALA A 102 -13.98 -8.78 -58.79
N ILE A 103 -14.08 -8.58 -57.48
CA ILE A 103 -14.85 -9.44 -56.57
C ILE A 103 -16.01 -8.61 -56.07
N ARG A 104 -17.24 -9.11 -56.23
CA ARG A 104 -18.46 -8.39 -55.87
C ARG A 104 -19.27 -9.16 -54.84
N TYR A 105 -19.63 -8.50 -53.75
CA TYR A 105 -20.57 -9.00 -52.74
C TYR A 105 -22.00 -8.77 -53.22
N VAL A 106 -22.83 -9.81 -53.25
CA VAL A 106 -24.17 -9.77 -53.87
C VAL A 106 -25.32 -9.81 -52.85
N GLU A 107 -25.03 -10.10 -51.57
CA GLU A 107 -26.07 -10.20 -50.54
C GLU A 107 -26.50 -8.85 -49.95
N LYS A 108 -27.74 -8.82 -49.46
CA LYS A 108 -28.41 -7.57 -49.04
C LYS A 108 -27.88 -6.97 -47.73
N SER A 109 -27.19 -7.76 -46.93
CA SER A 109 -26.54 -7.33 -45.69
C SER A 109 -25.47 -8.35 -45.27
N GLY A 110 -24.58 -7.92 -44.39
CA GLY A 110 -23.51 -8.77 -43.85
C GLY A 110 -22.13 -8.50 -44.47
N ASN A 111 -21.19 -9.38 -44.11
CA ASN A 111 -19.81 -9.35 -44.56
C ASN A 111 -19.33 -10.78 -44.83
N SER A 112 -18.45 -10.93 -45.81
CA SER A 112 -17.68 -12.14 -46.06
C SER A 112 -16.19 -11.85 -45.83
N PHE A 113 -15.47 -12.82 -45.29
CA PHE A 113 -14.01 -12.83 -45.37
C PHE A 113 -13.65 -13.66 -46.58
N ILE A 114 -12.80 -13.10 -47.43
CA ILE A 114 -12.30 -13.75 -48.63
C ILE A 114 -10.78 -13.91 -48.53
N ARG A 115 -10.29 -15.09 -48.89
CA ARG A 115 -8.87 -15.33 -49.14
C ARG A 115 -8.66 -15.50 -50.63
N LEU A 116 -7.63 -14.84 -51.13
CA LEU A 116 -7.18 -14.95 -52.51
C LEU A 116 -5.77 -15.50 -52.50
N LYS A 117 -5.55 -16.55 -53.27
CA LYS A 117 -4.22 -17.07 -53.55
C LYS A 117 -4.00 -17.04 -55.05
N LEU A 118 -2.94 -16.34 -55.46
CA LEU A 118 -2.49 -16.30 -56.85
C LEU A 118 -1.22 -17.11 -56.98
N THR A 119 -1.25 -18.06 -57.91
CA THR A 119 -0.13 -18.92 -58.26
C THR A 119 0.18 -18.72 -59.74
N LEU A 120 1.37 -18.19 -60.03
CA LEU A 120 1.90 -18.05 -61.39
C LEU A 120 2.92 -19.17 -61.64
N GLN A 121 2.71 -19.98 -62.67
CA GLN A 121 3.58 -21.12 -62.97
C GLN A 121 4.09 -21.06 -64.42
N GLU A 122 5.41 -20.95 -64.59
CA GLU A 122 6.07 -20.97 -65.92
C GLU A 122 6.06 -22.36 -66.57
N GLN A 123 5.77 -23.40 -65.77
CA GLN A 123 5.46 -24.74 -66.23
C GLN A 123 3.97 -24.99 -66.09
N TYR A 124 3.37 -25.64 -67.08
CA TYR A 124 1.97 -26.07 -67.04
C TYR A 124 1.87 -27.55 -67.40
N GLU A 125 0.89 -28.24 -66.80
CA GLU A 125 0.49 -29.59 -67.18
C GLU A 125 -0.74 -29.50 -68.08
N GLY A 126 -0.75 -30.23 -69.21
CA GLY A 126 -1.84 -30.18 -70.18
C GLY A 126 -2.32 -31.58 -70.57
N GLU A 127 -3.60 -31.86 -70.34
CA GLU A 127 -4.27 -33.05 -70.86
C GLU A 127 -4.73 -32.84 -72.31
N TRP A 128 -4.58 -33.86 -73.15
CA TRP A 128 -5.01 -33.84 -74.55
C TRP A 128 -5.93 -35.01 -74.87
N TYR A 129 -7.03 -34.74 -75.59
CA TYR A 129 -7.95 -35.75 -76.09
C TYR A 129 -7.69 -36.04 -77.56
N SER A 130 -7.42 -37.30 -77.89
CA SER A 130 -7.43 -37.79 -79.28
C SER A 130 -8.78 -38.41 -79.60
N SER A 131 -9.47 -37.87 -80.61
CA SER A 131 -10.74 -38.43 -81.10
C SER A 131 -10.58 -39.70 -81.95
N ALA A 132 -9.36 -40.20 -82.13
CA ALA A 132 -9.04 -41.23 -83.12
C ALA A 132 -8.96 -42.67 -82.58
N ASN A 133 -8.88 -42.90 -81.26
CA ASN A 133 -8.91 -44.24 -80.66
C ASN A 133 -9.43 -44.17 -79.21
N SER A 134 -10.46 -44.95 -78.89
CA SER A 134 -11.18 -44.92 -77.61
C SER A 134 -10.41 -45.60 -76.46
N ALA A 135 -9.26 -45.05 -76.07
CA ALA A 135 -8.48 -45.49 -74.91
C ALA A 135 -7.89 -44.29 -74.15
N LEU A 136 -8.12 -44.24 -72.84
CA LEU A 136 -7.52 -43.27 -71.92
C LEU A 136 -6.04 -43.63 -71.68
N TYR A 137 -5.15 -42.71 -72.01
CA TYR A 137 -3.73 -42.77 -71.64
C TYR A 137 -3.42 -41.61 -70.69
N TYR A 138 -3.11 -41.92 -69.44
CA TYR A 138 -2.58 -40.94 -68.49
C TYR A 138 -1.07 -40.80 -68.71
N GLY A 139 -0.63 -39.57 -68.98
CA GLY A 139 0.78 -39.22 -69.11
C GLY A 139 1.01 -37.77 -68.71
N MET A 140 1.57 -37.54 -67.52
CA MET A 140 1.96 -36.20 -67.07
C MET A 140 3.15 -35.68 -67.89
N TRP A 141 3.09 -34.43 -68.29
CA TRP A 141 4.22 -33.69 -68.90
C TRP A 141 4.40 -32.37 -68.17
N SER A 142 5.61 -32.12 -67.67
CA SER A 142 6.05 -30.80 -67.26
C SER A 142 6.93 -30.19 -68.36
N GLY A 143 6.62 -28.96 -68.77
CA GLY A 143 7.34 -28.24 -69.81
C GLY A 143 7.54 -26.78 -69.44
N PHE A 144 8.73 -26.25 -69.67
CA PHE A 144 9.02 -24.82 -69.52
C PHE A 144 8.66 -24.05 -70.80
N SER A 145 8.14 -22.82 -70.66
CA SER A 145 8.06 -21.91 -71.80
C SER A 145 9.44 -21.33 -72.15
N TYR A 146 9.82 -21.37 -73.44
CA TYR A 146 11.02 -20.68 -73.94
C TYR A 146 10.80 -20.18 -75.37
N HIS A 147 10.76 -18.86 -75.56
CA HIS A 147 10.67 -18.26 -76.89
C HIS A 147 12.04 -17.82 -77.41
N GLY A 148 12.70 -18.72 -78.14
CA GLY A 148 13.96 -18.43 -78.82
C GLY A 148 14.36 -19.54 -79.80
N ARG A 149 14.03 -19.37 -81.09
CA ARG A 149 14.30 -20.25 -82.24
C ARG A 149 15.30 -21.42 -81.99
N GLY A 150 14.78 -22.60 -81.68
CA GLY A 150 15.56 -23.84 -81.68
C GLY A 150 14.73 -25.06 -81.23
N ARG A 151 14.63 -26.09 -82.07
CA ARG A 151 14.01 -27.37 -81.68
C ARG A 151 14.95 -28.12 -80.73
N CYS A 152 14.43 -28.59 -79.59
CA CYS A 152 14.95 -29.76 -78.89
C CYS A 152 13.78 -30.54 -78.28
N ILE A 153 13.81 -31.86 -78.44
CA ILE A 153 12.88 -32.82 -77.82
C ILE A 153 13.77 -33.73 -76.99
N TYR A 154 13.40 -33.97 -75.74
CA TYR A 154 14.04 -34.98 -74.90
C TYR A 154 12.96 -35.90 -74.34
N GLY A 155 13.10 -37.19 -74.63
CA GLY A 155 12.30 -38.26 -74.02
C GLY A 155 13.23 -39.22 -73.27
N VAL A 156 12.73 -39.83 -72.21
CA VAL A 156 13.42 -40.87 -71.45
C VAL A 156 12.74 -42.21 -71.73
N SER A 157 13.51 -43.24 -72.07
CA SER A 157 12.98 -44.60 -72.27
C SER A 157 12.57 -45.23 -70.93
N PRO A 158 11.43 -45.95 -70.84
CA PRO A 158 10.98 -46.58 -69.58
C PRO A 158 11.87 -47.69 -69.02
N GLU A 159 12.90 -48.15 -69.75
CA GLU A 159 13.61 -49.42 -69.47
C GLU A 159 14.72 -49.35 -68.41
N LEU A 160 14.94 -48.21 -67.74
CA LEU A 160 16.00 -48.04 -66.72
C LEU A 160 15.48 -47.87 -65.28
N MET A 161 14.29 -48.42 -64.98
CA MET A 161 13.85 -48.67 -63.61
C MET A 161 14.49 -49.95 -63.05
N GLY A 162 15.74 -49.86 -62.60
CA GLY A 162 16.38 -50.99 -61.92
C GLY A 162 17.90 -50.90 -61.79
N LEU A 163 18.36 -50.19 -60.75
CA LEU A 163 19.57 -50.46 -59.94
C LEU A 163 19.88 -49.20 -59.10
N GLY A 164 19.88 -49.34 -57.78
CA GLY A 164 19.96 -48.20 -56.86
C GLY A 164 21.33 -47.53 -56.80
N THR A 165 21.60 -46.58 -57.70
CA THR A 165 22.45 -45.38 -57.45
C THR A 165 22.40 -44.42 -58.64
N LEU A 166 21.69 -43.30 -58.51
CA LEU A 166 21.76 -42.21 -59.49
C LEU A 166 22.91 -41.26 -59.16
N LYS A 167 24.05 -41.47 -59.82
CA LYS A 167 25.09 -40.45 -59.95
C LYS A 167 24.65 -39.41 -60.98
N TRP A 168 24.64 -38.15 -60.59
CA TRP A 168 24.42 -37.03 -61.50
C TRP A 168 25.73 -36.63 -62.17
N SER A 169 25.71 -36.42 -63.49
CA SER A 169 26.80 -35.75 -64.21
C SER A 169 26.20 -34.82 -65.28
N GLY A 170 26.04 -33.55 -64.92
CA GLY A 170 25.65 -32.53 -65.88
C GLY A 170 26.79 -32.23 -66.86
N ARG A 171 26.47 -32.12 -68.14
CA ARG A 171 27.31 -31.43 -69.13
C ARG A 171 26.42 -30.62 -70.05
N SER A 172 26.66 -29.31 -70.13
CA SER A 172 26.19 -28.52 -71.26
C SER A 172 27.00 -28.93 -72.49
N LEU A 173 26.35 -28.90 -73.66
CA LEU A 173 26.99 -29.15 -74.94
C LEU A 173 26.65 -27.97 -75.85
N ARG A 174 27.64 -27.10 -76.09
CA ARG A 174 27.60 -26.21 -77.26
C ARG A 174 28.89 -26.30 -78.05
N GLN A 175 28.72 -26.98 -79.18
CA GLN A 175 29.45 -26.86 -80.44
C GLN A 175 30.88 -27.41 -80.48
N GLN A 176 31.20 -28.00 -81.63
CA GLN A 176 32.56 -28.44 -81.98
C GLN A 176 33.52 -27.26 -82.00
N SER A 177 34.67 -27.45 -81.35
CA SER A 177 35.95 -27.14 -81.96
C SER A 177 36.93 -28.27 -81.63
N ASP A 178 37.62 -28.78 -82.65
CA ASP A 178 38.53 -29.90 -82.51
C ASP A 178 39.89 -29.43 -81.95
N SER A 179 40.17 -29.68 -80.68
CA SER A 179 41.54 -29.99 -80.22
C SER A 179 41.57 -30.51 -78.78
N SER A 180 42.47 -31.46 -78.55
CA SER A 180 42.68 -32.15 -77.28
C SER A 180 43.59 -31.37 -76.33
N THR A 181 43.07 -30.91 -75.19
CA THR A 181 43.64 -31.09 -73.82
C THR A 181 42.72 -30.45 -72.79
N TRP A 182 42.57 -31.06 -71.60
CA TRP A 182 41.81 -30.48 -70.49
C TRP A 182 42.74 -29.72 -69.54
N GLN A 183 42.52 -28.41 -69.39
CA GLN A 183 42.85 -27.69 -68.16
C GLN A 183 41.54 -27.24 -67.50
N VAL A 184 41.50 -27.33 -66.17
CA VAL A 184 40.40 -26.81 -65.36
C VAL A 184 40.85 -25.48 -64.79
N ASP A 185 40.46 -24.38 -65.44
CA ASP A 185 40.46 -23.09 -64.78
C ASP A 185 39.22 -22.99 -63.89
N ALA A 186 39.43 -22.51 -62.67
CA ALA A 186 38.45 -22.58 -61.61
C ALA A 186 37.17 -21.81 -61.94
N THR A 187 36.01 -22.42 -61.66
CA THR A 187 34.78 -21.67 -61.39
C THR A 187 35.07 -20.58 -60.36
N PRO A 188 34.69 -19.31 -60.60
CA PRO A 188 34.49 -18.42 -59.48
C PRO A 188 33.38 -19.04 -58.61
N LEU A 189 33.67 -19.20 -57.32
CA LEU A 189 32.63 -19.47 -56.33
C LEU A 189 31.65 -18.31 -56.36
N LEU A 190 30.46 -18.56 -56.92
CA LEU A 190 29.29 -17.70 -56.70
C LEU A 190 28.64 -18.06 -55.35
N GLU A 191 29.47 -18.04 -54.31
CA GLU A 191 28.98 -17.66 -52.99
C GLU A 191 28.42 -16.23 -53.12
N ASP A 192 27.24 -15.98 -52.55
CA ASP A 192 26.49 -14.73 -52.63
C ASP A 192 25.91 -14.29 -53.99
N ALA A 193 25.71 -15.21 -54.94
CA ALA A 193 24.70 -15.02 -56.00
C ALA A 193 23.27 -15.15 -55.47
N LYS A 194 22.85 -14.24 -54.59
CA LYS A 194 21.43 -14.06 -54.27
C LYS A 194 20.70 -13.60 -55.52
N LEU A 195 19.77 -14.40 -56.01
CA LEU A 195 18.82 -13.98 -57.03
C LEU A 195 17.84 -12.99 -56.36
N ASP A 196 18.20 -11.71 -56.37
CA ASP A 196 17.41 -10.61 -55.81
C ASP A 196 16.18 -10.33 -56.69
N ILE A 197 15.18 -11.20 -56.60
CA ILE A 197 13.83 -10.95 -57.13
C ILE A 197 13.19 -9.90 -56.22
N ARG A 198 13.39 -8.64 -56.60
CA ARG A 198 12.83 -7.50 -55.88
C ARG A 198 11.31 -7.50 -56.00
N ARG A 199 10.65 -7.16 -54.90
CA ARG A 199 9.19 -7.10 -54.68
C ARG A 199 8.41 -6.11 -55.58
N LYS A 200 9.00 -5.64 -56.69
CA LYS A 200 8.42 -4.65 -57.61
C LYS A 200 7.86 -5.29 -58.89
N ASP A 201 8.30 -6.51 -59.24
CA ASP A 201 8.02 -7.14 -60.55
C ASP A 201 6.92 -8.24 -60.45
N VAL A 202 6.41 -8.53 -59.25
CA VAL A 202 5.14 -9.25 -59.01
C VAL A 202 4.37 -8.50 -57.92
N GLY A 203 3.19 -7.97 -58.24
CA GLY A 203 2.44 -7.14 -57.30
C GLY A 203 0.96 -7.01 -57.63
N TRP A 204 0.13 -7.25 -56.62
CA TRP A 204 -1.24 -6.77 -56.58
C TRP A 204 -1.26 -5.28 -56.23
N SER A 205 -2.18 -4.51 -56.81
CA SER A 205 -2.54 -3.20 -56.27
C SER A 205 -4.06 -3.01 -56.24
N ILE A 206 -4.56 -2.42 -55.14
CA ILE A 206 -5.94 -1.94 -55.07
C ILE A 206 -6.00 -0.69 -55.95
N VAL A 207 -6.75 -0.75 -57.04
CA VAL A 207 -6.85 0.39 -57.95
C VAL A 207 -7.86 1.38 -57.38
N GLN A 208 -7.38 2.50 -56.82
CA GLN A 208 -8.24 3.66 -56.59
C GLN A 208 -8.62 4.27 -57.94
N LEU A 209 -9.77 3.85 -58.45
CA LEU A 209 -10.33 4.34 -59.70
C LEU A 209 -10.88 5.76 -59.48
N PRO A 210 -10.71 6.70 -60.44
CA PRO A 210 -11.23 8.06 -60.29
C PRO A 210 -12.75 8.06 -60.09
N ALA A 211 -13.22 8.95 -59.22
CA ALA A 211 -14.64 9.14 -58.95
C ALA A 211 -15.42 9.40 -60.26
N PRO A 212 -16.61 8.82 -60.45
CA PRO A 212 -17.37 9.02 -61.68
C PRO A 212 -17.77 10.49 -61.85
N THR A 213 -17.65 10.98 -63.08
CA THR A 213 -18.01 12.36 -63.45
C THR A 213 -19.52 12.58 -63.61
N LEU A 214 -20.33 11.56 -63.30
CA LEU A 214 -21.78 11.54 -63.41
C LEU A 214 -22.36 10.86 -62.16
N GLU A 215 -23.55 11.24 -61.74
CA GLU A 215 -24.28 10.48 -60.71
C GLU A 215 -24.73 9.13 -61.29
N VAL A 216 -24.44 8.02 -60.60
CA VAL A 216 -24.75 6.66 -61.07
C VAL A 216 -25.54 5.91 -60.01
N TYR A 217 -26.74 5.45 -60.38
CA TYR A 217 -27.53 4.53 -59.57
C TYR A 217 -27.52 3.13 -60.19
N GLU A 218 -27.18 2.13 -59.38
CA GLU A 218 -27.16 0.70 -59.72
C GLU A 218 -28.07 -0.04 -58.72
N GLY A 219 -29.26 -0.45 -59.17
CA GLY A 219 -30.31 -1.05 -58.34
C GLY A 219 -31.64 -1.18 -59.10
N ASP A 220 -32.67 -1.70 -58.43
CA ASP A 220 -33.97 -1.93 -59.04
C ASP A 220 -34.75 -0.62 -59.28
N TRP A 221 -35.53 -0.59 -60.37
CA TRP A 221 -36.40 0.54 -60.72
C TRP A 221 -37.84 0.08 -60.87
N VAL A 222 -38.75 0.72 -60.15
CA VAL A 222 -40.20 0.46 -60.20
C VAL A 222 -40.91 1.77 -60.51
N TYR A 223 -41.64 1.81 -61.64
CA TYR A 223 -42.33 3.01 -62.15
C TYR A 223 -41.47 4.28 -62.22
N GLY A 224 -40.20 4.15 -62.64
CA GLY A 224 -39.26 5.28 -62.75
C GLY A 224 -38.72 5.79 -61.40
N LYS A 225 -38.92 5.03 -60.32
CA LYS A 225 -38.40 5.31 -58.98
C LYS A 225 -37.44 4.21 -58.55
N LYS A 226 -36.42 4.59 -57.77
CA LYS A 226 -35.48 3.68 -57.12
C LYS A 226 -36.21 2.86 -56.07
N GLU A 227 -36.00 1.55 -56.08
CA GLU A 227 -36.71 0.58 -55.24
C GLU A 227 -35.75 -0.55 -54.85
N GLY A 228 -36.02 -1.26 -53.75
CA GLY A 228 -35.21 -2.40 -53.33
C GLY A 228 -33.78 -2.04 -52.90
N LEU A 229 -32.85 -2.98 -53.00
CA LEU A 229 -31.45 -2.70 -52.69
C LEU A 229 -30.80 -1.96 -53.86
N GLY A 230 -30.10 -0.86 -53.58
CA GLY A 230 -29.39 -0.13 -54.63
C GLY A 230 -28.25 0.74 -54.12
N VAL A 231 -27.26 0.91 -54.98
CA VAL A 231 -26.10 1.78 -54.81
C VAL A 231 -26.34 3.08 -55.55
N TYR A 232 -26.14 4.22 -54.90
CA TYR A 232 -26.15 5.53 -55.55
C TYR A 232 -24.86 6.27 -55.26
N GLN A 233 -24.08 6.51 -56.32
CA GLN A 233 -22.81 7.23 -56.28
C GLN A 233 -23.04 8.64 -56.82
N TRP A 234 -22.82 9.65 -55.97
CA TRP A 234 -22.68 11.05 -56.34
C TRP A 234 -21.20 11.38 -56.56
N THR A 235 -20.90 12.64 -56.91
CA THR A 235 -19.53 13.15 -57.08
C THR A 235 -18.76 13.31 -55.76
N ASP A 236 -19.48 13.52 -54.64
CA ASP A 236 -18.95 13.84 -53.31
C ASP A 236 -19.22 12.75 -52.26
N ARG A 237 -20.16 11.83 -52.51
CA ARG A 237 -20.63 10.81 -51.57
C ARG A 237 -21.24 9.61 -52.27
N ALA A 238 -21.47 8.52 -51.53
CA ALA A 238 -22.15 7.33 -52.02
C ALA A 238 -23.06 6.74 -50.94
N TYR A 239 -24.17 6.16 -51.36
CA TYR A 239 -25.13 5.44 -50.51
C TYR A 239 -25.30 4.01 -51.02
N TRP A 240 -25.37 3.06 -50.09
CA TRP A 240 -25.67 1.64 -50.32
C TRP A 240 -26.76 1.24 -49.36
N GLY A 241 -27.92 0.82 -49.85
CA GLY A 241 -29.01 0.44 -48.95
C GLY A 241 -30.35 0.29 -49.63
N MET A 242 -31.39 0.29 -48.81
CA MET A 242 -32.75 0.06 -49.23
C MET A 242 -33.43 1.35 -49.72
N TRP A 243 -34.11 1.24 -50.85
CA TRP A 243 -34.83 2.30 -51.53
C TRP A 243 -36.31 1.93 -51.62
N LYS A 244 -37.17 2.94 -51.50
CA LYS A 244 -38.62 2.79 -51.67
C LYS A 244 -39.22 4.07 -52.22
N GLY A 245 -39.95 3.96 -53.32
CA GLY A 245 -40.61 5.11 -53.95
C GLY A 245 -39.67 6.24 -54.36
N GLY A 246 -38.38 5.96 -54.57
CA GLY A 246 -37.33 6.92 -54.94
C GLY A 246 -36.53 7.52 -53.77
N LYS A 247 -36.87 7.18 -52.52
CA LYS A 247 -36.20 7.65 -51.30
C LYS A 247 -35.43 6.53 -50.60
N ARG A 248 -34.45 6.88 -49.77
CA ARG A 248 -33.80 5.94 -48.83
C ARG A 248 -34.77 5.58 -47.71
N GLU A 249 -34.96 4.28 -47.47
CA GLU A 249 -35.87 3.75 -46.45
C GLU A 249 -35.46 2.33 -46.03
N GLY A 250 -35.39 2.06 -44.72
CA GLY A 250 -34.81 0.84 -44.15
C GLY A 250 -33.30 0.98 -43.92
N GLU A 251 -32.58 -0.13 -43.79
CA GLU A 251 -31.13 -0.11 -43.52
C GLU A 251 -30.33 0.45 -44.70
N GLY A 252 -29.30 1.25 -44.40
CA GLY A 252 -28.37 1.75 -45.40
C GLY A 252 -27.15 2.46 -44.84
N VAL A 253 -26.10 2.48 -45.67
CA VAL A 253 -24.80 3.09 -45.41
C VAL A 253 -24.64 4.29 -46.33
N ILE A 254 -24.16 5.42 -45.82
CA ILE A 254 -23.69 6.56 -46.63
C ILE A 254 -22.25 6.89 -46.24
N CYS A 255 -21.39 7.13 -47.22
CA CYS A 255 -20.02 7.59 -47.04
C CYS A 255 -19.79 8.84 -47.89
N THR A 256 -19.11 9.84 -47.35
CA THR A 256 -18.73 11.07 -48.07
C THR A 256 -17.21 11.12 -48.28
N ARG A 257 -16.76 11.94 -49.23
CA ARG A 257 -15.34 12.07 -49.60
C ARG A 257 -14.47 12.71 -48.52
N ASP A 258 -15.07 13.50 -47.63
CA ASP A 258 -14.43 14.10 -46.45
C ASP A 258 -14.37 13.14 -45.25
N GLY A 259 -14.86 11.91 -45.37
CA GLY A 259 -14.70 10.85 -44.37
C GLY A 259 -15.86 10.69 -43.40
N TYR A 260 -16.95 11.44 -43.55
CA TYR A 260 -18.18 11.15 -42.82
C TYR A 260 -18.78 9.83 -43.33
N ARG A 261 -19.15 8.95 -42.39
CA ARG A 261 -19.84 7.70 -42.67
C ARG A 261 -21.01 7.53 -41.71
N TYR A 262 -22.16 7.11 -42.21
CA TYR A 262 -23.28 6.64 -41.39
C TYR A 262 -23.75 5.27 -41.86
N GLU A 263 -24.13 4.41 -40.92
CA GLU A 263 -24.66 3.07 -41.13
C GLU A 263 -25.82 2.84 -40.15
N GLY A 264 -27.02 2.61 -40.68
CA GLY A 264 -28.22 2.38 -39.86
C GLY A 264 -29.52 2.65 -40.61
N GLY A 265 -30.58 2.86 -39.84
CA GLY A 265 -31.94 3.06 -40.36
C GLY A 265 -32.18 4.39 -41.09
N TRP A 266 -32.99 4.31 -42.14
CA TRP A 266 -33.47 5.45 -42.91
C TRP A 266 -34.99 5.45 -43.00
N LEU A 267 -35.59 6.64 -42.98
CA LEU A 267 -37.00 6.84 -43.26
C LEU A 267 -37.15 8.11 -44.10
N ASN A 268 -37.75 7.99 -45.29
CA ASN A 268 -38.03 9.14 -46.17
C ASN A 268 -36.81 10.05 -46.45
N ASP A 269 -35.65 9.46 -46.75
CA ASP A 269 -34.35 10.14 -46.93
C ASP A 269 -33.69 10.73 -45.67
N LYS A 270 -34.24 10.52 -44.47
CA LYS A 270 -33.62 10.96 -43.20
C LYS A 270 -33.11 9.76 -42.41
N ARG A 271 -32.06 9.96 -41.61
CA ARG A 271 -31.59 8.97 -40.61
C ARG A 271 -32.64 8.84 -39.51
N ASP A 272 -33.12 7.63 -39.28
CA ASP A 272 -34.21 7.33 -38.34
C ASP A 272 -34.11 5.87 -37.85
N GLY A 273 -34.24 5.65 -36.54
CA GLY A 273 -33.98 4.35 -35.91
C GLY A 273 -32.56 4.27 -35.31
N VAL A 274 -31.98 3.07 -35.22
CA VAL A 274 -30.63 2.90 -34.65
C VAL A 274 -29.58 3.06 -35.74
N GLY A 275 -28.46 3.72 -35.43
CA GLY A 275 -27.37 3.87 -36.39
C GLY A 275 -26.05 4.37 -35.78
N SER A 276 -24.98 4.07 -36.50
CA SER A 276 -23.60 4.45 -36.18
C SER A 276 -23.13 5.55 -37.15
N ALA A 277 -22.58 6.65 -36.63
CA ALA A 277 -21.87 7.66 -37.41
C ALA A 277 -20.38 7.71 -37.05
N LEU A 278 -19.52 7.82 -38.05
CA LEU A 278 -18.13 8.21 -37.95
C LEU A 278 -18.00 9.60 -38.59
N TYR A 279 -17.44 10.55 -37.87
CA TYR A 279 -17.28 11.93 -38.31
C TYR A 279 -15.87 12.16 -38.91
N PRO A 280 -15.68 13.18 -39.78
CA PRO A 280 -14.40 13.47 -40.45
C PRO A 280 -13.21 13.71 -39.50
N ASP A 281 -13.48 14.15 -38.28
CA ASP A 281 -12.49 14.35 -37.24
C ASP A 281 -12.01 13.03 -36.60
N GLY A 282 -12.72 11.92 -36.83
CA GLY A 282 -12.48 10.59 -36.25
C GLY A 282 -13.40 10.26 -35.06
N THR A 283 -14.23 11.21 -34.62
CA THR A 283 -15.21 11.02 -33.55
C THR A 283 -16.33 10.08 -34.02
N GLN A 284 -16.93 9.32 -33.10
CA GLN A 284 -17.96 8.32 -33.42
C GLN A 284 -19.20 8.48 -32.55
N TYR A 285 -20.38 8.22 -33.12
CA TYR A 285 -21.65 8.09 -32.40
C TYR A 285 -22.28 6.74 -32.73
N HIS A 286 -22.88 6.08 -31.73
CA HIS A 286 -23.74 4.92 -31.93
C HIS A 286 -24.96 5.05 -31.03
N GLY A 287 -26.16 5.11 -31.61
CA GLY A 287 -27.38 5.31 -30.84
C GLY A 287 -28.60 5.51 -31.71
N GLY A 288 -29.65 6.09 -31.13
CA GLY A 288 -30.87 6.42 -31.85
C GLY A 288 -30.76 7.70 -32.69
N TRP A 289 -31.53 7.72 -33.77
CA TRP A 289 -31.67 8.81 -34.72
C TRP A 289 -33.15 9.04 -34.99
N LYS A 290 -33.52 10.30 -35.21
CA LYS A 290 -34.88 10.68 -35.58
C LYS A 290 -34.82 11.95 -36.41
N GLU A 291 -35.46 11.94 -37.58
CA GLU A 291 -35.53 13.12 -38.46
C GLU A 291 -34.15 13.77 -38.72
N ASP A 292 -33.11 12.94 -38.95
CA ASP A 292 -31.69 13.30 -39.09
C ASP A 292 -30.93 13.77 -37.83
N MET A 293 -31.56 13.87 -36.67
CA MET A 293 -30.92 14.29 -35.40
C MET A 293 -30.66 13.09 -34.48
N ARG A 294 -29.64 13.16 -33.62
CA ARG A 294 -29.41 12.14 -32.57
C ARG A 294 -30.52 12.20 -31.52
N SER A 295 -31.06 11.04 -31.11
CA SER A 295 -32.24 10.94 -30.26
C SER A 295 -32.26 9.63 -29.46
N GLY A 296 -32.69 9.67 -28.19
CA GLY A 296 -32.67 8.52 -27.29
C GLY A 296 -31.26 8.17 -26.79
N GLU A 297 -31.08 6.97 -26.24
CA GLU A 297 -29.78 6.52 -25.72
C GLU A 297 -28.72 6.45 -26.83
N GLY A 298 -27.51 6.93 -26.52
CA GLY A 298 -26.39 6.85 -27.45
C GLY A 298 -25.02 6.97 -26.80
N VAL A 299 -24.05 6.32 -27.42
CA VAL A 299 -22.64 6.31 -27.07
C VAL A 299 -21.90 7.24 -28.03
N PHE A 300 -21.08 8.15 -27.49
CA PHE A 300 -20.29 9.10 -28.27
C PHE A 300 -18.81 8.99 -27.88
N THR A 301 -17.96 8.62 -28.82
CA THR A 301 -16.54 8.33 -28.61
C THR A 301 -15.68 9.37 -29.32
N TYR A 302 -14.99 10.22 -28.56
CA TYR A 302 -14.06 11.20 -29.09
C TYR A 302 -12.74 10.55 -29.53
N THR A 303 -11.98 11.22 -30.40
CA THR A 303 -10.65 10.75 -30.87
C THR A 303 -9.58 10.60 -29.79
N ASN A 304 -9.72 11.31 -28.67
CA ASN A 304 -8.87 11.13 -27.50
C ASN A 304 -9.19 9.83 -26.70
N GLY A 305 -10.19 9.06 -27.13
CA GLY A 305 -10.63 7.81 -26.51
C GLY A 305 -11.62 7.97 -25.35
N VAL A 306 -12.09 9.20 -25.06
CA VAL A 306 -13.18 9.42 -24.09
C VAL A 306 -14.50 8.92 -24.67
N VAL A 307 -15.21 8.10 -23.91
CA VAL A 307 -16.51 7.52 -24.28
C VAL A 307 -17.60 8.11 -23.37
N LEU A 308 -18.52 8.86 -23.95
CA LEU A 308 -19.74 9.35 -23.29
C LEU A 308 -20.93 8.42 -23.56
N LEU A 309 -21.72 8.17 -22.53
CA LEU A 309 -23.04 7.53 -22.61
C LEU A 309 -24.07 8.50 -22.03
N GLY A 310 -25.18 8.69 -22.74
CA GLY A 310 -26.29 9.50 -22.26
C GLY A 310 -27.47 9.55 -23.25
N THR A 311 -28.53 10.23 -22.83
CA THR A 311 -29.75 10.39 -23.61
C THR A 311 -29.65 11.63 -24.49
N TRP A 312 -29.93 11.49 -25.78
CA TRP A 312 -29.93 12.59 -26.75
C TRP A 312 -31.37 13.02 -27.03
N ASN A 313 -31.59 14.32 -27.19
CA ASN A 313 -32.87 14.88 -27.61
C ASN A 313 -32.61 15.97 -28.64
N ASP A 314 -32.94 15.69 -29.91
CA ASP A 314 -32.76 16.58 -31.05
C ASP A 314 -31.33 17.18 -31.09
N ASP A 315 -30.34 16.29 -31.19
CA ASP A 315 -28.89 16.55 -31.12
C ASP A 315 -28.34 17.17 -29.82
N THR A 316 -29.21 17.49 -28.85
CA THR A 316 -28.80 17.97 -27.52
C THR A 316 -28.60 16.80 -26.56
N LEU A 317 -27.39 16.64 -26.05
CA LEU A 317 -27.08 15.64 -25.00
C LEU A 317 -27.74 16.02 -23.67
N SER A 318 -28.24 15.03 -22.94
CA SER A 318 -28.80 15.19 -21.59
C SER A 318 -27.82 15.88 -20.66
N SER A 319 -28.34 16.70 -19.75
CA SER A 319 -27.51 17.47 -18.81
C SER A 319 -26.63 16.59 -17.92
N THR A 320 -27.03 15.34 -17.67
CA THR A 320 -26.24 14.31 -16.97
C THR A 320 -25.77 13.23 -17.96
N VAL A 321 -24.52 12.79 -17.82
CA VAL A 321 -23.88 11.76 -18.66
C VAL A 321 -23.07 10.78 -17.80
N THR A 322 -22.69 9.63 -18.39
CA THR A 322 -21.60 8.77 -17.90
C THR A 322 -20.42 8.89 -18.86
N ALA A 323 -19.24 9.27 -18.39
CA ALA A 323 -18.00 9.30 -19.16
C ALA A 323 -17.03 8.21 -18.69
N HIS A 324 -16.36 7.56 -19.63
CA HIS A 324 -15.21 6.68 -19.40
C HIS A 324 -13.99 7.24 -20.12
N TYR A 325 -12.83 7.22 -19.44
CA TYR A 325 -11.59 7.78 -19.93
C TYR A 325 -10.57 6.66 -20.24
N PRO A 326 -9.59 6.90 -21.14
CA PRO A 326 -8.60 5.88 -21.53
C PRO A 326 -7.69 5.37 -20.41
N ASP A 327 -7.55 6.14 -19.32
CA ASP A 327 -6.78 5.74 -18.14
C ASP A 327 -7.53 4.78 -17.20
N GLY A 328 -8.80 4.51 -17.49
CA GLY A 328 -9.69 3.68 -16.66
C GLY A 328 -10.52 4.48 -15.65
N SER A 329 -10.34 5.80 -15.56
CA SER A 329 -11.20 6.66 -14.74
C SER A 329 -12.60 6.79 -15.36
N SER A 330 -13.56 7.24 -14.55
CA SER A 330 -14.94 7.46 -14.99
C SER A 330 -15.61 8.64 -14.27
N TYR A 331 -16.66 9.18 -14.89
CA TYR A 331 -17.45 10.29 -14.34
C TYR A 331 -18.93 10.02 -14.56
N ILE A 332 -19.76 10.33 -13.57
CA ILE A 332 -21.22 10.34 -13.69
C ILE A 332 -21.71 11.67 -13.12
N GLY A 333 -22.28 12.52 -13.95
CA GLY A 333 -22.64 13.87 -13.52
C GLY A 333 -22.94 14.80 -14.67
N ALA A 334 -23.02 16.10 -14.37
CA ALA A 334 -23.40 17.08 -15.35
C ALA A 334 -22.28 17.38 -16.38
N TRP A 335 -22.69 17.61 -17.63
CA TRP A 335 -21.79 17.80 -18.77
C TRP A 335 -22.15 19.07 -19.52
N SER A 336 -21.15 19.88 -19.86
CA SER A 336 -21.35 21.14 -20.57
C SER A 336 -20.04 21.57 -21.23
N HIS A 337 -20.10 22.22 -22.40
CA HIS A 337 -18.91 22.69 -23.13
C HIS A 337 -17.83 21.59 -23.32
N ASP A 338 -18.27 20.37 -23.63
CA ASP A 338 -17.42 19.17 -23.80
C ASP A 338 -16.55 18.79 -22.57
N CYS A 339 -16.96 19.19 -21.36
CA CYS A 339 -16.24 18.93 -20.11
C CYS A 339 -17.17 18.63 -18.91
N ARG A 340 -16.59 18.16 -17.80
CA ARG A 340 -17.31 17.96 -16.52
C ARG A 340 -17.75 19.31 -15.95
N HIS A 341 -19.02 19.40 -15.57
CA HIS A 341 -19.62 20.63 -15.08
C HIS A 341 -20.69 20.34 -14.02
N GLY A 342 -21.12 21.33 -13.23
CA GLY A 342 -22.20 21.17 -12.25
C GLY A 342 -21.90 20.06 -11.23
N LYS A 343 -22.92 19.32 -10.78
CA LYS A 343 -22.73 18.23 -9.81
C LYS A 343 -22.34 16.92 -10.50
N GLY A 344 -21.37 16.20 -9.94
CA GLY A 344 -21.01 14.89 -10.44
C GLY A 344 -20.03 14.13 -9.55
N ARG A 345 -20.00 12.81 -9.77
CA ARG A 345 -19.10 11.85 -9.15
C ARG A 345 -18.05 11.39 -10.15
N TYR A 346 -16.78 11.64 -9.85
CA TYR A 346 -15.62 11.10 -10.57
C TYR A 346 -15.03 9.94 -9.77
N ILE A 347 -14.52 8.93 -10.46
CA ILE A 347 -13.75 7.81 -9.90
C ILE A 347 -12.44 7.75 -10.69
N ASP A 348 -11.30 7.91 -10.02
CA ASP A 348 -9.99 7.81 -10.66
C ASP A 348 -9.60 6.34 -10.95
N ALA A 349 -8.54 6.13 -11.73
CA ALA A 349 -8.09 4.79 -12.10
C ALA A 349 -7.69 3.89 -10.90
N PRO A 350 -7.06 4.41 -9.82
CA PRO A 350 -6.91 3.69 -8.55
C PRO A 350 -8.23 3.30 -7.87
N GLY A 351 -9.30 4.08 -8.03
CA GLY A 351 -10.61 3.85 -7.43
C GLY A 351 -10.99 4.82 -6.29
N ASN A 352 -10.23 5.90 -6.07
CA ASN A 352 -10.68 7.01 -5.23
C ASN A 352 -11.84 7.72 -5.93
N SER A 353 -12.89 8.09 -5.19
CA SER A 353 -14.06 8.76 -5.78
C SER A 353 -14.31 10.14 -5.17
N PHE A 354 -14.38 11.16 -6.03
CA PHE A 354 -14.80 12.51 -5.66
C PHE A 354 -16.26 12.75 -6.04
N GLU A 355 -17.08 13.18 -5.09
CA GLU A 355 -18.45 13.65 -5.32
C GLU A 355 -18.56 15.12 -4.92
N GLY A 356 -18.91 15.99 -5.86
CA GLY A 356 -18.93 17.43 -5.62
C GLY A 356 -19.34 18.24 -6.85
N THR A 357 -18.94 19.51 -6.86
CA THR A 357 -19.24 20.44 -7.96
C THR A 357 -18.01 20.61 -8.86
N TRP A 358 -18.25 20.79 -10.16
CA TRP A 358 -17.28 20.89 -11.22
C TRP A 358 -17.53 22.13 -12.06
N GLU A 359 -16.47 22.81 -12.47
CA GLU A 359 -16.51 23.95 -13.38
C GLU A 359 -15.32 23.87 -14.33
N MET A 360 -15.61 23.71 -15.63
CA MET A 360 -14.62 23.55 -16.69
C MET A 360 -13.55 22.48 -16.36
N ASP A 361 -14.02 21.26 -16.10
CA ASP A 361 -13.23 20.09 -15.66
C ASP A 361 -12.54 20.18 -14.29
N LYS A 362 -12.61 21.30 -13.57
CA LYS A 362 -11.99 21.45 -12.24
C LYS A 362 -12.99 21.27 -11.11
N ARG A 363 -12.55 20.72 -9.97
CA ARG A 363 -13.34 20.66 -8.73
C ARG A 363 -13.47 22.04 -8.10
N THR A 364 -14.70 22.40 -7.71
CA THR A 364 -15.04 23.70 -7.10
C THR A 364 -16.10 23.52 -5.99
N GLY A 365 -16.13 24.45 -5.02
CA GLY A 365 -17.09 24.45 -3.93
C GLY A 365 -16.91 23.29 -2.95
N SER A 366 -17.97 22.90 -2.24
CA SER A 366 -17.92 21.77 -1.30
C SER A 366 -17.98 20.43 -2.04
N GLY A 367 -17.12 19.49 -1.63
CA GLY A 367 -17.09 18.13 -2.18
C GLY A 367 -16.44 17.11 -1.24
N ALA A 368 -16.85 15.85 -1.37
CA ALA A 368 -16.36 14.72 -0.62
C ALA A 368 -15.42 13.87 -1.49
N LEU A 369 -14.20 13.60 -1.00
CA LEU A 369 -13.24 12.69 -1.60
C LEU A 369 -13.16 11.42 -0.75
N THR A 370 -13.63 10.30 -1.28
CA THR A 370 -13.47 8.97 -0.70
C THR A 370 -12.20 8.34 -1.25
N PHE A 371 -11.22 8.09 -0.40
CA PHE A 371 -10.00 7.38 -0.75
C PHE A 371 -10.24 5.86 -0.82
N ILE A 372 -9.38 5.15 -1.55
CA ILE A 372 -9.44 3.69 -1.73
C ILE A 372 -9.37 2.90 -0.40
N ASN A 373 -8.77 3.49 0.65
CA ASN A 373 -8.74 2.93 2.00
C ASN A 373 -10.04 3.15 2.81
N GLY A 374 -11.06 3.76 2.21
CA GLY A 374 -12.36 4.05 2.81
C GLY A 374 -12.43 5.34 3.64
N VAL A 375 -11.34 6.11 3.78
CA VAL A 375 -11.37 7.42 4.44
C VAL A 375 -12.12 8.42 3.55
N VAL A 376 -13.03 9.20 4.15
CA VAL A 376 -13.83 10.23 3.46
C VAL A 376 -13.38 11.62 3.91
N CYS A 377 -12.81 12.40 3.00
CA CYS A 377 -12.45 13.80 3.23
C CYS A 377 -13.54 14.74 2.69
N VAL A 378 -14.23 15.47 3.55
CA VAL A 378 -15.11 16.57 3.15
C VAL A 378 -14.33 17.88 3.23
N ALA A 379 -14.25 18.61 2.11
CA ALA A 379 -13.48 19.85 2.01
C ALA A 379 -14.11 20.86 1.03
N VAL A 380 -13.60 22.10 1.05
CA VAL A 380 -13.86 23.09 -0.01
C VAL A 380 -12.74 23.00 -1.05
N TRP A 381 -13.10 23.17 -2.32
CA TRP A 381 -12.21 23.06 -3.47
C TRP A 381 -12.24 24.37 -4.27
N GLU A 382 -11.06 24.83 -4.67
CA GLU A 382 -10.87 26.04 -5.49
C GLU A 382 -9.89 25.67 -6.61
N ASP A 383 -10.35 25.64 -7.87
CA ASP A 383 -9.52 25.26 -9.03
C ASP A 383 -8.72 23.95 -8.79
N ASP A 384 -9.40 22.87 -8.40
CA ASP A 384 -8.81 21.58 -7.98
C ASP A 384 -7.93 21.59 -6.72
N VAL A 385 -7.68 22.75 -6.08
CA VAL A 385 -6.93 22.84 -4.83
C VAL A 385 -7.85 22.61 -3.63
N ARG A 386 -7.54 21.58 -2.83
CA ARG A 386 -8.23 21.28 -1.58
C ARG A 386 -7.89 22.32 -0.50
N ARG A 387 -8.92 22.95 0.09
CA ARG A 387 -8.80 23.88 1.23
C ARG A 387 -9.21 23.18 2.52
N GLY A 388 -8.21 22.77 3.31
CA GLY A 388 -8.42 22.03 4.56
C GLY A 388 -9.06 20.67 4.34
N GLY A 389 -9.79 20.17 5.33
CA GLY A 389 -10.59 18.95 5.20
C GLY A 389 -10.93 18.33 6.54
N THR A 390 -12.12 17.75 6.62
CA THR A 390 -12.53 16.85 7.70
C THR A 390 -12.50 15.43 7.16
N PHE A 391 -11.62 14.61 7.72
CA PHE A 391 -11.39 13.21 7.35
C PHE A 391 -12.13 12.29 8.31
N THR A 392 -13.09 11.52 7.81
CA THR A 392 -13.79 10.48 8.56
C THR A 392 -13.25 9.12 8.16
N PHE A 393 -12.75 8.36 9.13
CA PHE A 393 -12.22 7.01 8.93
C PHE A 393 -13.33 5.95 8.99
N PRO A 394 -13.14 4.76 8.38
CA PRO A 394 -14.10 3.65 8.46
C PRO A 394 -14.46 3.17 9.87
N ASN A 395 -13.59 3.43 10.86
CA ASN A 395 -13.83 3.09 12.27
C ASN A 395 -14.59 4.19 13.05
N GLY A 396 -14.93 5.32 12.41
CA GLY A 396 -15.61 6.46 13.03
C GLY A 396 -14.69 7.53 13.61
N GLU A 397 -13.35 7.39 13.53
CA GLU A 397 -12.43 8.49 13.88
C GLU A 397 -12.66 9.69 12.94
N VAL A 398 -12.62 10.90 13.49
CA VAL A 398 -12.75 12.16 12.74
C VAL A 398 -11.49 12.99 12.96
N TYR A 399 -10.80 13.34 11.87
CA TYR A 399 -9.53 14.06 11.88
C TYR A 399 -9.61 15.38 11.09
N VAL A 400 -8.99 16.43 11.61
CA VAL A 400 -8.79 17.71 10.94
C VAL A 400 -7.33 18.13 11.13
N GLY A 401 -6.57 18.26 10.04
CA GLY A 401 -5.15 18.56 10.07
C GLY A 401 -4.42 18.26 8.77
N ASP A 402 -3.10 18.20 8.84
CA ASP A 402 -2.21 17.87 7.73
C ASP A 402 -2.38 16.41 7.28
N TRP A 403 -2.34 16.17 5.97
CA TRP A 403 -2.65 14.86 5.39
C TRP A 403 -1.80 14.59 4.15
N ASP A 404 -1.24 13.39 4.05
CA ASP A 404 -0.52 12.94 2.87
C ASP A 404 -1.49 12.28 1.87
N ASP A 405 -1.86 13.01 0.81
CA ASP A 405 -2.74 12.53 -0.26
C ASP A 405 -2.12 11.41 -1.14
N LYS A 406 -0.83 11.07 -0.98
CA LYS A 406 -0.17 9.94 -1.66
C LYS A 406 -0.08 8.69 -0.78
N ALA A 407 0.18 8.87 0.51
CA ALA A 407 0.24 7.76 1.47
C ALA A 407 -1.14 7.40 2.04
N TYR A 408 -2.10 8.34 1.98
CA TYR A 408 -3.42 8.27 2.60
C TYR A 408 -3.38 8.18 4.14
N LEU A 409 -2.49 8.95 4.78
CA LEU A 409 -2.21 8.91 6.23
C LEU A 409 -2.21 10.31 6.86
N ARG A 410 -2.46 10.35 8.19
CA ARG A 410 -2.23 11.55 9.03
C ARG A 410 -0.73 11.83 9.17
N GLU A 411 -0.35 13.09 9.00
CA GLU A 411 1.02 13.60 9.12
C GLU A 411 0.97 15.00 9.77
N GLY A 412 2.10 15.67 10.00
CA GLY A 412 2.14 17.09 10.40
C GLY A 412 1.44 17.40 11.73
N GLN A 413 0.56 18.40 11.76
CA GLN A 413 -0.26 18.77 12.91
C GLN A 413 -1.75 18.48 12.66
N GLY A 414 -2.46 18.01 13.70
CA GLY A 414 -3.91 17.87 13.59
C GLY A 414 -4.61 17.36 14.83
N ARG A 415 -5.93 17.48 14.79
CA ARG A 415 -6.87 17.11 15.85
C ARG A 415 -7.70 15.90 15.42
N CYS A 416 -7.67 14.82 16.20
CA CYS A 416 -8.48 13.63 16.02
C CYS A 416 -9.48 13.48 17.18
N THR A 417 -10.76 13.36 16.86
CA THR A 417 -11.80 12.88 17.76
C THR A 417 -11.99 11.38 17.51
N TYR A 418 -11.95 10.57 18.56
CA TYR A 418 -12.14 9.11 18.50
C TYR A 418 -13.63 8.74 18.74
N PRO A 419 -14.09 7.53 18.37
CA PRO A 419 -15.48 7.10 18.55
C PRO A 419 -15.99 7.03 20.01
N ASN A 420 -15.08 7.11 20.99
CA ASN A 420 -15.39 7.18 22.43
C ASN A 420 -15.34 8.62 22.97
N ASP A 421 -15.41 9.61 22.07
CA ASP A 421 -15.27 11.06 22.31
C ASP A 421 -13.92 11.50 22.90
N ASP A 422 -12.93 10.61 23.03
CA ASP A 422 -11.55 11.02 23.35
C ASP A 422 -11.03 11.94 22.24
N VAL A 423 -10.16 12.89 22.60
CA VAL A 423 -9.60 13.87 21.65
C VAL A 423 -8.09 13.91 21.78
N TYR A 424 -7.38 13.71 20.67
CA TYR A 424 -5.97 14.04 20.55
C TYR A 424 -5.78 15.29 19.68
N GLU A 425 -4.91 16.20 20.10
CA GLU A 425 -4.49 17.37 19.33
C GLU A 425 -2.98 17.54 19.44
N GLY A 426 -2.28 17.56 18.29
CA GLY A 426 -0.83 17.67 18.24
C GLY A 426 -0.23 17.05 16.99
N GLY A 427 1.03 16.62 17.09
CA GLY A 427 1.77 16.09 15.96
C GLY A 427 1.39 14.66 15.55
N TRP A 428 1.48 14.40 14.25
CA TRP A 428 1.23 13.11 13.62
C TRP A 428 2.38 12.74 12.69
N LYS A 429 2.66 11.44 12.61
CA LYS A 429 3.64 10.88 11.67
C LYS A 429 3.27 9.45 11.30
N ASN A 430 3.15 9.16 10.01
CA ASN A 430 2.73 7.85 9.48
C ASN A 430 1.51 7.29 10.23
N ASP A 431 0.46 8.10 10.35
CA ASP A 431 -0.80 7.80 11.05
C ASP A 431 -0.72 7.60 12.58
N LYS A 432 0.42 7.91 13.21
CA LYS A 432 0.62 7.80 14.66
C LYS A 432 0.87 9.15 15.31
N ARG A 433 0.37 9.31 16.55
CA ARG A 433 0.72 10.45 17.44
C ARG A 433 2.24 10.54 17.62
N HIS A 434 2.83 11.71 17.37
CA HIS A 434 4.28 11.92 17.33
C HIS A 434 4.63 13.38 17.66
N GLY A 435 5.77 13.64 18.31
CA GLY A 435 6.14 14.99 18.74
C GLY A 435 5.25 15.48 19.90
N PHE A 436 5.07 16.77 20.07
CA PHE A 436 4.25 17.28 21.17
C PHE A 436 2.74 17.15 20.87
N GLY A 437 1.94 16.82 21.90
CA GLY A 437 0.49 16.77 21.76
C GLY A 437 -0.26 16.46 23.05
N ARG A 438 -1.56 16.77 23.03
CA ARG A 438 -2.48 16.66 24.16
C ARG A 438 -3.57 15.63 23.86
N LEU A 439 -3.71 14.63 24.72
CA LEU A 439 -4.79 13.64 24.71
C LEU A 439 -5.74 13.92 25.89
N VAL A 440 -7.03 14.08 25.61
CA VAL A 440 -8.11 14.12 26.59
C VAL A 440 -8.89 12.82 26.48
N GLN A 441 -8.96 12.06 27.58
CA GLN A 441 -9.77 10.85 27.67
C GLN A 441 -11.01 11.13 28.53
N LEU A 442 -12.17 11.32 27.89
CA LEU A 442 -13.37 11.83 28.57
C LEU A 442 -13.94 10.82 29.56
N HIS A 443 -14.04 9.56 29.15
CA HIS A 443 -14.61 8.48 29.95
C HIS A 443 -13.73 8.06 31.15
N GLY A 444 -12.43 8.41 31.13
CA GLY A 444 -11.48 8.09 32.20
C GLY A 444 -11.00 9.30 33.00
N ASN A 445 -11.56 10.49 32.77
CA ASN A 445 -11.14 11.77 33.35
C ASN A 445 -9.60 11.94 33.39
N ARG A 446 -8.94 11.59 32.27
CA ARG A 446 -7.48 11.51 32.18
C ARG A 446 -7.00 12.40 31.05
N VAL A 447 -6.08 13.30 31.35
CA VAL A 447 -5.45 14.19 30.38
C VAL A 447 -3.95 13.89 30.36
N TYR A 448 -3.37 13.83 29.17
CA TYR A 448 -1.92 13.85 28.99
C TYR A 448 -1.53 14.96 28.03
N GLU A 449 -0.49 15.71 28.37
CA GLU A 449 0.09 16.74 27.52
C GLU A 449 1.62 16.63 27.60
N GLY A 450 2.27 16.39 26.46
CA GLY A 450 3.70 16.08 26.44
C GLY A 450 4.16 15.51 25.11
N GLU A 451 5.35 14.91 25.11
CA GLU A 451 5.92 14.26 23.93
C GLU A 451 5.30 12.87 23.64
N TRP A 452 5.23 12.57 22.34
CA TRP A 452 4.71 11.33 21.79
C TRP A 452 5.71 10.74 20.81
N LYS A 453 5.79 9.41 20.78
CA LYS A 453 6.64 8.67 19.84
C LYS A 453 5.95 7.37 19.47
N GLU A 454 5.74 7.16 18.17
CA GLU A 454 5.06 5.97 17.62
C GLU A 454 3.72 5.64 18.31
N GLY A 455 2.91 6.67 18.58
CA GLY A 455 1.59 6.53 19.21
C GLY A 455 1.60 6.45 20.75
N LYS A 456 2.78 6.38 21.37
CA LYS A 456 2.98 6.21 22.83
C LYS A 456 3.50 7.47 23.51
N ARG A 457 3.16 7.67 24.78
CA ARG A 457 3.74 8.77 25.59
C ARG A 457 5.24 8.55 25.77
N HIS A 458 6.01 9.61 25.63
CA HIS A 458 7.47 9.61 25.64
C HIS A 458 7.99 10.95 26.20
N GLY A 459 9.31 11.10 26.36
CA GLY A 459 9.94 12.38 26.69
C GLY A 459 9.38 13.03 27.96
N ILE A 460 9.28 14.36 27.99
CA ILE A 460 8.67 15.09 29.11
C ILE A 460 7.16 15.22 28.88
N GLY A 461 6.37 15.01 29.95
CA GLY A 461 4.94 15.24 29.90
C GLY A 461 4.28 15.46 31.27
N THR A 462 3.09 16.02 31.22
CA THR A 462 2.14 16.13 32.34
C THR A 462 1.00 15.15 32.12
N GLN A 463 0.63 14.43 33.17
CA GLN A 463 -0.54 13.55 33.22
C GLN A 463 -1.43 13.94 34.38
N GLU A 464 -2.65 14.38 34.09
CA GLU A 464 -3.73 14.50 35.06
C GLU A 464 -4.61 13.25 35.00
N SER A 465 -5.03 12.77 36.17
CA SER A 465 -5.78 11.53 36.28
C SER A 465 -6.51 11.42 37.63
N ASP A 466 -7.31 10.37 37.75
CA ASP A 466 -7.92 9.93 38.99
C ASP A 466 -6.94 9.51 40.11
N GLU A 467 -5.62 9.45 39.88
CA GLU A 467 -4.62 9.29 40.94
C GLU A 467 -4.07 10.64 41.45
N GLY A 468 -4.13 11.67 40.61
CA GLY A 468 -3.46 12.95 40.79
C GLY A 468 -2.78 13.43 39.50
N ILE A 469 -1.88 14.41 39.66
CA ILE A 469 -1.08 15.00 38.58
C ILE A 469 0.35 14.47 38.66
N TYR A 470 0.85 13.86 37.60
CA TYR A 470 2.27 13.54 37.39
C TYR A 470 2.89 14.51 36.40
N GLN A 471 4.10 15.01 36.69
CA GLN A 471 4.93 15.81 35.80
C GLN A 471 6.34 15.21 35.79
N GLY A 472 6.82 14.74 34.64
CA GLY A 472 8.11 14.08 34.54
C GLY A 472 8.34 13.34 33.24
N GLU A 473 9.31 12.44 33.24
CA GLU A 473 9.68 11.65 32.07
C GLU A 473 8.76 10.44 31.83
N PHE A 474 8.50 10.15 30.56
CA PHE A 474 7.79 8.97 30.09
C PHE A 474 8.62 8.22 29.05
N LYS A 475 8.47 6.89 29.02
CA LYS A 475 9.08 6.04 27.99
C LYS A 475 8.16 4.89 27.64
N ASN A 476 7.54 4.97 26.46
CA ASN A 476 6.61 3.93 25.97
C ASN A 476 5.42 3.74 26.93
N ASP A 477 4.75 4.85 27.27
CA ASP A 477 3.59 4.91 28.17
C ASP A 477 3.83 4.70 29.68
N VAL A 478 5.01 4.23 30.12
CA VAL A 478 5.34 4.15 31.56
C VAL A 478 6.06 5.40 32.06
N ARG A 479 5.79 5.81 33.31
CA ARG A 479 6.57 6.85 34.02
C ARG A 479 7.99 6.34 34.29
N CYS A 480 8.99 7.17 34.03
CA CYS A 480 10.39 6.85 34.24
C CYS A 480 11.20 8.09 34.66
N GLY A 481 12.53 7.97 34.76
CA GLY A 481 13.44 9.09 34.96
C GLY A 481 13.14 9.86 36.24
N HIS A 482 13.09 11.20 36.18
CA HIS A 482 12.68 12.05 37.29
C HIS A 482 11.25 12.57 37.12
N GLY A 483 10.50 12.63 38.22
CA GLY A 483 9.13 13.15 38.19
C GLY A 483 8.56 13.55 39.54
N LEU A 484 7.63 14.50 39.50
CA LEU A 484 6.78 14.97 40.59
C LEU A 484 5.38 14.38 40.42
N HIS A 485 4.82 13.82 41.48
CA HIS A 485 3.44 13.35 41.56
C HIS A 485 2.70 14.03 42.72
N LEU A 486 1.59 14.69 42.42
CA LEU A 486 0.70 15.38 43.34
C LEU A 486 -0.63 14.62 43.41
N GLY A 487 -0.85 13.84 44.46
CA GLY A 487 -2.04 13.02 44.65
C GLY A 487 -3.25 13.81 45.18
N ARG A 488 -4.47 13.28 44.97
CA ARG A 488 -5.78 13.94 45.24
C ARG A 488 -6.01 14.58 46.64
N ARG A 489 -5.15 14.34 47.63
CA ARG A 489 -5.31 14.85 49.00
C ARG A 489 -4.09 15.63 49.50
N GLY A 490 -3.28 16.19 48.60
CA GLY A 490 -2.04 16.87 48.94
C GLY A 490 -0.86 15.94 49.26
N SER A 491 -1.04 14.61 49.18
CA SER A 491 0.09 13.68 49.19
C SER A 491 1.00 13.95 47.99
N MET A 492 2.31 13.87 48.18
CA MET A 492 3.31 14.20 47.15
C MET A 492 4.38 13.12 47.05
N TYR A 493 4.96 12.94 45.87
CA TYR A 493 6.27 12.32 45.69
C TYR A 493 7.08 13.07 44.64
N ARG A 494 8.36 13.34 44.92
CA ARG A 494 9.33 13.88 43.96
C ARG A 494 10.59 13.01 44.03
N GLY A 495 10.96 12.37 42.93
CA GLY A 495 12.11 11.46 42.93
C GLY A 495 12.25 10.70 41.63
N THR A 496 12.98 9.59 41.67
CA THR A 496 13.20 8.70 40.52
C THR A 496 12.07 7.68 40.31
N TRP A 497 11.75 7.44 39.05
CA TRP A 497 10.70 6.53 38.60
C TRP A 497 11.26 5.49 37.64
N LYS A 498 10.72 4.28 37.70
CA LYS A 498 11.00 3.21 36.74
C LYS A 498 9.78 2.30 36.65
N ASP A 499 9.33 2.04 35.43
CA ASP A 499 8.23 1.11 35.13
C ASP A 499 6.98 1.41 35.99
N ASP A 500 6.59 2.69 36.03
CA ASP A 500 5.52 3.27 36.85
C ASP A 500 5.67 3.21 38.38
N ALA A 501 6.76 2.64 38.90
CA ALA A 501 7.06 2.57 40.32
C ALA A 501 8.07 3.65 40.79
N ARG A 502 7.90 4.09 42.04
CA ARG A 502 8.90 4.93 42.74
C ARG A 502 10.11 4.08 43.09
N VAL A 503 11.30 4.52 42.72
CA VAL A 503 12.58 3.82 42.94
C VAL A 503 13.67 4.84 43.30
N GLY A 504 14.80 4.40 43.85
CA GLY A 504 15.96 5.26 44.08
C GLY A 504 15.66 6.39 45.08
N SER A 505 16.33 7.54 44.95
CA SER A 505 16.16 8.65 45.89
C SER A 505 14.89 9.45 45.62
N GLY A 506 14.20 9.87 46.68
CA GLY A 506 13.07 10.78 46.57
C GLY A 506 12.60 11.36 47.89
N ILE A 507 11.72 12.35 47.79
CA ILE A 507 10.99 12.98 48.88
C ILE A 507 9.51 12.63 48.70
N SER A 508 8.86 12.12 49.74
CA SER A 508 7.41 11.90 49.77
C SER A 508 6.75 12.62 50.94
N PHE A 509 5.52 13.06 50.75
CA PHE A 509 4.65 13.52 51.83
C PHE A 509 3.36 12.70 51.81
N ASP A 510 3.04 12.03 52.91
CA ASP A 510 1.76 11.36 53.14
C ASP A 510 0.88 12.28 53.98
N SER A 511 -0.07 12.95 53.33
CA SER A 511 -1.02 13.86 53.96
C SER A 511 -2.05 13.19 54.86
N LYS A 512 -2.24 11.86 54.80
CA LYS A 512 -3.08 11.14 55.78
C LYS A 512 -2.32 10.90 57.09
N LYS A 513 -1.00 10.75 57.02
CA LYS A 513 -0.11 10.50 58.16
C LYS A 513 0.61 11.76 58.65
N GLY A 514 0.41 12.92 58.01
CA GLY A 514 1.18 14.14 58.28
C GLY A 514 2.70 13.96 58.17
N THR A 515 3.17 12.95 57.41
CA THR A 515 4.56 12.50 57.46
C THR A 515 5.28 12.85 56.15
N MET A 516 6.38 13.61 56.26
CA MET A 516 7.35 13.82 55.20
C MET A 516 8.49 12.80 55.34
N TYR A 517 8.93 12.20 54.25
CA TYR A 517 10.06 11.28 54.19
C TYR A 517 11.02 11.69 53.07
N GLU A 518 12.32 11.61 53.34
CA GLU A 518 13.41 11.81 52.39
C GLU A 518 14.36 10.60 52.49
N GLY A 519 14.57 9.88 51.39
CA GLY A 519 15.38 8.66 51.40
C GLY A 519 15.17 7.78 50.17
N LEU A 520 15.46 6.49 50.33
CA LEU A 520 15.43 5.52 49.23
C LEU A 520 14.08 4.78 49.11
N PHE A 521 13.71 4.52 47.86
CA PHE A 521 12.49 3.81 47.47
C PHE A 521 12.82 2.56 46.66
N LEU A 522 12.04 1.50 46.87
CA LEU A 522 12.06 0.30 46.04
C LEU A 522 10.61 -0.13 45.77
N LEU A 523 10.24 -0.23 44.48
CA LEU A 523 8.91 -0.65 44.01
C LEU A 523 7.75 0.07 44.75
N GLY A 524 7.90 1.38 44.97
CA GLY A 524 6.89 2.18 45.65
C GLY A 524 6.95 2.19 47.18
N LYS A 525 7.83 1.43 47.84
CA LYS A 525 7.96 1.36 49.31
C LYS A 525 9.22 2.07 49.81
N LEU A 526 9.18 2.52 51.07
CA LEU A 526 10.33 3.11 51.78
C LEU A 526 11.33 1.99 52.12
N GLN A 527 12.61 2.17 51.81
CA GLN A 527 13.61 1.11 51.91
C GLN A 527 14.99 1.70 52.28
N SER A 528 15.84 0.93 52.96
CA SER A 528 17.21 1.34 53.31
C SER A 528 17.21 2.59 54.22
N VAL A 529 18.26 3.40 54.21
CA VAL A 529 18.36 4.62 55.02
C VAL A 529 17.42 5.73 54.53
N GLY A 530 16.81 6.45 55.48
CA GLY A 530 16.00 7.62 55.19
C GLY A 530 15.49 8.33 56.45
N THR A 531 15.13 9.59 56.28
CA THR A 531 14.67 10.48 57.34
C THR A 531 13.18 10.76 57.20
N ALA A 532 12.39 10.49 58.24
CA ALA A 532 10.99 10.89 58.32
C ALA A 532 10.80 12.02 59.34
N ARG A 533 9.88 12.94 59.03
CA ARG A 533 9.44 14.05 59.89
C ARG A 533 7.93 13.99 59.99
N SER A 534 7.42 13.96 61.22
CA SER A 534 5.99 13.88 61.53
C SER A 534 5.68 14.76 62.75
N GLU A 535 4.43 14.79 63.18
CA GLU A 535 4.04 15.42 64.46
C GLU A 535 4.58 14.65 65.68
N THR A 536 4.88 13.36 65.54
CA THR A 536 5.31 12.49 66.66
C THR A 536 6.81 12.50 66.90
N ASP A 537 7.62 12.62 65.84
CA ASP A 537 9.08 12.61 65.89
C ASP A 537 9.74 12.96 64.54
N ILE A 538 11.02 13.28 64.59
CA ILE A 538 11.96 13.23 63.46
C ILE A 538 12.79 11.95 63.61
N TYR A 539 12.55 10.96 62.76
CA TYR A 539 13.26 9.69 62.74
C TYR A 539 14.31 9.66 61.62
N GLU A 540 15.54 9.30 61.95
CA GLU A 540 16.61 9.00 61.00
C GLU A 540 17.10 7.56 61.24
N GLY A 541 16.99 6.69 60.24
CA GLY A 541 17.35 5.28 60.41
C GLY A 541 17.04 4.42 59.19
N THR A 542 17.03 3.11 59.39
CA THR A 542 16.74 2.13 58.33
C THR A 542 15.25 1.81 58.21
N TRP A 543 14.85 1.48 56.98
CA TRP A 543 13.48 1.20 56.57
C TRP A 543 13.43 -0.09 55.77
N CYS A 544 12.35 -0.85 55.94
CA CYS A 544 12.05 -2.02 55.11
C CYS A 544 10.55 -2.05 54.80
N ASP A 545 10.20 -2.24 53.53
CA ASP A 545 8.81 -2.39 53.08
C ASP A 545 7.82 -1.26 53.48
N GLY A 546 8.32 -0.07 53.83
CA GLY A 546 7.50 1.06 54.32
C GLY A 546 7.49 1.26 55.84
N GLU A 547 8.19 0.40 56.59
CA GLU A 547 8.21 0.39 58.06
C GLU A 547 9.62 0.68 58.60
N ARG A 548 9.71 1.21 59.83
CA ARG A 548 10.99 1.42 60.53
C ARG A 548 11.59 0.06 60.90
N GLN A 549 12.87 -0.14 60.62
CA GLN A 549 13.56 -1.42 60.79
C GLN A 549 15.01 -1.16 61.24
N GLY A 550 15.59 -2.05 62.05
CA GLY A 550 16.99 -1.94 62.46
C GLY A 550 17.24 -0.76 63.40
N VAL A 551 18.46 -0.20 63.38
CA VAL A 551 18.82 0.90 64.27
C VAL A 551 18.34 2.24 63.70
N GLY A 552 17.74 3.08 64.54
CA GLY A 552 17.37 4.44 64.17
C GLY A 552 17.37 5.39 65.36
N VAL A 553 17.42 6.69 65.06
CA VAL A 553 17.42 7.79 66.03
C VAL A 553 16.14 8.60 65.85
N SER A 554 15.32 8.69 66.90
CA SER A 554 14.13 9.53 66.96
C SER A 554 14.40 10.76 67.83
N MET A 555 14.27 11.96 67.26
CA MET A 555 14.18 13.21 67.99
C MET A 555 12.70 13.52 68.26
N LEU A 556 12.33 13.61 69.53
CA LEU A 556 10.96 13.80 70.00
C LEU A 556 10.57 15.30 70.05
N PRO A 557 9.28 15.65 70.05
CA PRO A 557 8.81 17.04 70.02
C PRO A 557 9.17 17.85 71.27
N ASN A 558 9.46 17.18 72.40
CA ASN A 558 9.96 17.82 73.61
C ASN A 558 11.45 18.25 73.48
N GLY A 559 12.19 17.69 72.53
CA GLY A 559 13.60 17.91 72.24
C GLY A 559 14.53 16.77 72.68
N ASP A 560 14.00 15.70 73.25
CA ASP A 560 14.78 14.50 73.59
C ASP A 560 15.17 13.72 72.34
N VAL A 561 16.22 12.89 72.44
CA VAL A 561 16.74 12.07 71.35
C VAL A 561 16.95 10.64 71.83
N ALA A 562 16.24 9.68 71.22
CA ALA A 562 16.33 8.26 71.55
C ALA A 562 16.93 7.47 70.37
N ARG A 563 17.98 6.68 70.62
CA ARG A 563 18.51 5.69 69.67
C ARG A 563 17.97 4.31 70.06
N LEU A 564 17.19 3.74 69.15
CA LEU A 564 16.36 2.55 69.36
C LEU A 564 16.59 1.50 68.27
N VAL A 565 16.26 0.25 68.56
CA VAL A 565 16.14 -0.83 67.57
C VAL A 565 14.67 -1.00 67.20
N TRP A 566 14.37 -1.13 65.92
CA TRP A 566 13.02 -1.22 65.36
C TRP A 566 12.82 -2.53 64.61
N HIS A 567 11.64 -3.10 64.71
CA HIS A 567 11.21 -4.25 63.92
C HIS A 567 9.75 -4.04 63.48
N HIS A 568 9.50 -4.03 62.17
CA HIS A 568 8.17 -3.81 61.59
C HIS A 568 7.43 -2.58 62.16
N GLY A 569 8.16 -1.46 62.29
CA GLY A 569 7.62 -0.21 62.82
C GLY A 569 7.44 -0.16 64.33
N VAL A 570 7.72 -1.24 65.06
CA VAL A 570 7.62 -1.33 66.52
C VAL A 570 9.02 -1.19 67.14
N PRO A 571 9.25 -0.26 68.09
CA PRO A 571 10.50 -0.21 68.83
C PRO A 571 10.61 -1.46 69.70
N GLN A 572 11.79 -2.07 69.72
CA GLN A 572 12.06 -3.30 70.48
C GLN A 572 12.53 -2.97 71.89
N ASP A 573 12.12 -3.80 72.85
CA ASP A 573 12.69 -3.81 74.21
C ASP A 573 14.18 -4.18 74.17
N GLY A 574 14.91 -3.82 75.24
CA GLY A 574 16.35 -4.02 75.37
C GLY A 574 17.13 -2.71 75.42
N GLN A 575 18.36 -2.71 74.91
CA GLN A 575 19.33 -1.63 75.10
C GLN A 575 18.97 -0.35 74.32
N VAL A 576 18.81 0.76 75.05
CA VAL A 576 18.46 2.09 74.54
C VAL A 576 19.51 3.11 74.97
N LEU A 577 19.87 4.03 74.06
CA LEU A 577 20.59 5.26 74.39
C LEU A 577 19.63 6.43 74.26
N TYR A 578 19.24 7.01 75.40
CA TYR A 578 18.32 8.15 75.50
C TYR A 578 19.10 9.39 75.95
N LYS A 579 18.87 10.52 75.27
CA LYS A 579 19.41 11.82 75.64
C LYS A 579 18.26 12.79 75.87
N TYR A 580 18.13 13.25 77.10
CA TYR A 580 17.14 14.23 77.49
C TYR A 580 17.58 15.64 77.06
N ARG A 581 16.61 16.53 76.85
CA ARG A 581 16.86 17.91 76.40
C ARG A 581 17.66 18.77 77.38
N ASP A 582 17.53 18.51 78.68
CA ASP A 582 18.25 19.20 79.75
C ASP A 582 19.76 18.88 79.79
N GLY A 583 20.18 17.79 79.15
CA GLY A 583 21.56 17.32 79.09
C GLY A 583 21.77 15.94 79.70
N ASP A 584 20.78 15.42 80.45
CA ASP A 584 20.81 14.08 81.01
C ASP A 584 20.94 13.02 79.90
N THR A 585 21.58 11.90 80.22
CA THR A 585 21.71 10.75 79.31
C THR A 585 21.49 9.45 80.05
N TYR A 586 20.79 8.52 79.42
CA TYR A 586 20.58 7.16 79.88
C TYR A 586 21.06 6.16 78.84
N GLU A 587 21.81 5.15 79.27
CA GLU A 587 22.25 4.00 78.48
C GLU A 587 21.93 2.73 79.26
N GLY A 588 20.95 1.93 78.80
CA GLY A 588 20.51 0.75 79.54
C GLY A 588 19.27 0.08 78.96
N GLU A 589 18.74 -0.89 79.69
CA GLU A 589 17.63 -1.73 79.25
C GLU A 589 16.27 -1.05 79.44
N TRP A 590 15.40 -1.18 78.42
CA TRP A 590 14.00 -0.77 78.46
C TRP A 590 13.09 -1.98 78.26
N GLU A 591 11.95 -1.98 78.97
CA GLU A 591 10.84 -2.92 78.75
C GLU A 591 9.52 -2.14 78.77
N ASN A 592 8.68 -2.31 77.76
CA ASN A 592 7.41 -1.58 77.58
C ASN A 592 7.57 -0.05 77.67
N GLY A 593 8.70 0.48 77.18
CA GLY A 593 9.01 1.92 77.15
C GLY A 593 9.43 2.52 78.49
N ARG A 594 9.80 1.71 79.48
CA ARG A 594 10.28 2.14 80.81
C ARG A 594 11.64 1.53 81.11
N ARG A 595 12.51 2.24 81.83
CA ARG A 595 13.84 1.74 82.22
C ARG A 595 13.73 0.54 83.17
N CYS A 596 14.46 -0.52 82.85
CA CYS A 596 14.54 -1.77 83.60
C CYS A 596 15.97 -2.33 83.58
N GLY A 597 16.20 -3.51 84.19
CA GLY A 597 17.44 -4.25 84.05
C GLY A 597 18.68 -3.46 84.48
N LYS A 598 19.79 -3.59 83.76
CA LYS A 598 21.00 -2.78 84.01
C LYS A 598 21.00 -1.49 83.19
N GLY A 599 21.36 -0.38 83.83
CA GLY A 599 21.46 0.91 83.15
C GLY A 599 22.33 1.95 83.85
N LYS A 600 22.84 2.88 83.04
CA LYS A 600 23.69 4.00 83.42
C LYS A 600 22.99 5.32 83.08
N GLN A 601 22.77 6.16 84.09
CA GLN A 601 22.30 7.54 83.96
C GLN A 601 23.47 8.49 84.23
N ASN A 602 23.79 9.39 83.32
CA ASN A 602 24.63 10.56 83.59
C ASN A 602 23.71 11.78 83.67
N TYR A 603 23.79 12.52 84.77
CA TYR A 603 22.99 13.71 85.01
C TYR A 603 23.73 14.97 84.52
N ALA A 604 22.97 16.00 84.14
CA ALA A 604 23.51 17.27 83.64
C ALA A 604 24.36 18.05 84.67
N ASP A 605 24.24 17.74 85.96
CA ASP A 605 25.08 18.29 87.02
C ASP A 605 26.47 17.61 87.13
N GLY A 606 26.70 16.54 86.36
CA GLY A 606 27.93 15.76 86.35
C GLY A 606 27.90 14.51 87.23
N SER A 607 26.85 14.28 88.01
CA SER A 607 26.66 13.04 88.76
C SER A 607 26.29 11.87 87.83
N VAL A 608 26.52 10.63 88.27
CA VAL A 608 26.31 9.42 87.48
C VAL A 608 25.76 8.29 88.35
N TYR A 609 24.67 7.65 87.95
CA TYR A 609 24.21 6.39 88.53
C TYR A 609 24.46 5.22 87.55
N VAL A 610 24.95 4.08 88.06
CA VAL A 610 25.09 2.82 87.34
C VAL A 610 24.54 1.70 88.22
N GLY A 611 23.49 1.00 87.82
CA GLY A 611 22.86 -0.01 88.67
C GLY A 611 21.69 -0.75 88.04
N ASP A 612 20.92 -1.43 88.88
CA ASP A 612 19.63 -2.01 88.50
C ASP A 612 18.54 -0.92 88.40
N TRP A 613 17.58 -1.14 87.51
CA TRP A 613 16.43 -0.29 87.27
C TRP A 613 15.15 -1.13 87.26
N LEU A 614 14.07 -0.53 87.75
CA LEU A 614 12.72 -1.10 87.69
C LEU A 614 11.71 0.03 87.53
N ASP A 615 10.84 -0.05 86.53
CA ASP A 615 9.76 0.91 86.26
C ASP A 615 10.20 2.39 86.36
N ASP A 616 11.26 2.73 85.62
CA ASP A 616 11.89 4.07 85.57
C ASP A 616 12.60 4.56 86.84
N LYS A 617 12.82 3.68 87.82
CA LYS A 617 13.48 4.03 89.09
C LYS A 617 14.75 3.21 89.33
N PRO A 618 15.81 3.79 89.93
CA PRO A 618 16.88 3.02 90.56
C PRO A 618 16.34 1.96 91.52
N HIS A 619 16.85 0.75 91.39
CA HIS A 619 16.47 -0.42 92.18
C HIS A 619 17.72 -1.28 92.45
N GLY A 620 17.61 -2.34 93.27
CA GLY A 620 18.64 -3.35 93.45
C GLY A 620 20.03 -2.79 93.74
N HIS A 621 21.06 -3.42 93.18
CA HIS A 621 22.45 -3.03 93.42
C HIS A 621 22.87 -1.90 92.46
N GLY A 622 23.47 -0.85 93.00
CA GLY A 622 23.94 0.29 92.20
C GLY A 622 25.18 0.99 92.72
N SER A 623 25.63 1.97 91.94
CA SER A 623 26.76 2.86 92.22
C SER A 623 26.38 4.27 91.79
N TYR A 624 26.36 5.22 92.72
CA TYR A 624 26.13 6.63 92.47
C TYR A 624 27.42 7.43 92.69
N THR A 625 27.91 8.10 91.67
CA THR A 625 29.01 9.07 91.74
C THR A 625 28.41 10.47 91.77
N ASP A 626 28.74 11.27 92.79
CA ASP A 626 28.29 12.66 92.85
C ASP A 626 29.08 13.58 91.90
N ALA A 627 28.64 14.84 91.76
CA ALA A 627 29.32 15.83 90.90
C ALA A 627 30.73 16.24 91.37
N ARG A 628 31.20 15.76 92.53
CA ARG A 628 32.56 15.97 93.06
C ARG A 628 33.48 14.77 92.84
N GLY A 629 32.92 13.61 92.49
CA GLY A 629 33.62 12.36 92.31
C GLY A 629 33.58 11.41 93.52
N GLU A 630 32.76 11.68 94.54
CA GLU A 630 32.51 10.72 95.62
C GLU A 630 31.61 9.59 95.09
N VAL A 631 32.05 8.34 95.21
CA VAL A 631 31.34 7.16 94.70
C VAL A 631 30.70 6.42 95.86
N LEU A 632 29.41 6.09 95.75
CA LEU A 632 28.65 5.33 96.75
C LEU A 632 28.01 4.10 96.11
N VAL A 633 28.29 2.92 96.67
CA VAL A 633 27.76 1.61 96.23
C VAL A 633 26.85 1.05 97.33
N GLY A 634 25.69 0.47 96.96
CA GLY A 634 24.71 -0.05 97.92
C GLY A 634 23.42 -0.58 97.26
N GLU A 635 22.31 -0.58 98.02
CA GLU A 635 20.97 -0.98 97.54
C GLU A 635 20.02 0.22 97.33
N TRP A 636 19.16 0.10 96.32
CA TRP A 636 18.07 1.03 96.00
C TRP A 636 16.72 0.30 95.94
N ALA A 637 15.64 0.99 96.32
CA ALA A 637 14.27 0.56 96.10
C ALA A 637 13.36 1.77 95.89
N GLU A 638 12.40 1.68 94.97
CA GLU A 638 11.50 2.79 94.61
C GLU A 638 12.21 4.12 94.26
N GLY A 639 13.45 4.05 93.77
CA GLY A 639 14.29 5.21 93.44
C GLY A 639 14.99 5.84 94.64
N GLU A 640 14.70 5.40 95.86
CA GLU A 640 15.40 5.82 97.07
C GLU A 640 16.49 4.81 97.44
N ARG A 641 17.59 5.30 98.02
CA ARG A 641 18.65 4.44 98.55
C ARG A 641 18.23 3.89 99.91
N LEU A 642 18.45 2.59 100.13
CA LEU A 642 18.18 1.94 101.41
C LEU A 642 19.30 2.22 102.43
N ASP A 643 18.92 2.40 103.69
CA ASP A 643 19.85 2.51 104.83
C ASP A 643 20.34 1.10 105.23
N VAL A 644 21.26 0.55 104.44
CA VAL A 644 21.86 -0.79 104.59
C VAL A 644 23.39 -0.73 104.50
N GLN A 645 24.06 -1.87 104.49
CA GLN A 645 25.52 -1.93 104.26
C GLN A 645 25.86 -1.51 102.82
N GLY A 646 26.93 -0.72 102.69
CA GLY A 646 27.43 -0.26 101.41
C GLY A 646 28.87 0.24 101.51
N MET A 647 29.35 0.82 100.41
CA MET A 647 30.70 1.36 100.29
C MET A 647 30.66 2.83 99.85
N VAL A 648 31.56 3.66 100.38
CA VAL A 648 31.76 5.05 99.94
C VAL A 648 33.25 5.27 99.66
N CYS A 649 33.60 5.62 98.42
CA CYS A 649 34.92 6.09 98.04
C CYS A 649 34.90 7.62 97.97
N PHE A 650 35.70 8.29 98.80
CA PHE A 650 35.81 9.74 98.86
C PHE A 650 36.83 10.26 97.82
N VAL A 651 36.76 11.55 97.51
CA VAL A 651 37.65 12.21 96.51
C VAL A 651 39.14 12.12 96.89
N ASP A 652 39.46 12.01 98.18
CA ASP A 652 40.84 11.82 98.68
C ASP A 652 41.37 10.38 98.50
N GLY A 653 40.55 9.47 97.95
CA GLY A 653 40.87 8.06 97.77
C GLY A 653 40.63 7.18 99.00
N SER A 654 40.11 7.74 100.10
CA SER A 654 39.69 6.92 101.24
C SER A 654 38.39 6.15 100.93
N VAL A 655 38.25 4.97 101.53
CA VAL A 655 37.14 4.03 101.28
C VAL A 655 36.52 3.61 102.60
N TYR A 656 35.23 3.89 102.78
CA TYR A 656 34.41 3.38 103.86
C TYR A 656 33.60 2.17 103.40
N GLU A 657 33.59 1.10 104.19
CA GLU A 657 32.74 -0.09 104.03
C GLU A 657 31.95 -0.31 105.33
N GLY A 658 30.61 -0.31 105.29
CA GLY A 658 29.80 -0.49 106.50
C GLY A 658 28.35 -0.01 106.38
N ASP A 659 27.68 0.11 107.52
CA ASP A 659 26.29 0.55 107.59
C ASP A 659 26.16 2.02 107.14
N LEU A 660 25.29 2.31 106.16
CA LEU A 660 25.04 3.67 105.69
C LEU A 660 23.71 4.20 106.23
N ARG A 661 23.67 5.49 106.57
CA ARG A 661 22.42 6.21 106.84
C ARG A 661 22.37 7.52 106.09
N SER A 662 21.33 7.70 105.26
CA SER A 662 21.17 8.85 104.36
C SER A 662 22.42 9.12 103.50
N GLY A 663 23.17 8.06 103.16
CA GLY A 663 24.38 8.11 102.33
C GLY A 663 25.67 8.49 103.05
N LYS A 664 25.67 8.53 104.39
CA LYS A 664 26.86 8.81 105.19
C LYS A 664 27.24 7.58 106.01
N PRO A 665 28.54 7.37 106.30
CA PRO A 665 29.01 6.40 107.29
C PRO A 665 28.22 6.47 108.60
N HIS A 666 27.62 5.36 108.99
CA HIS A 666 26.81 5.21 110.20
C HIS A 666 27.07 3.82 110.82
N GLY A 667 26.37 3.47 111.90
CA GLY A 667 26.38 2.10 112.45
C GLY A 667 27.79 1.55 112.70
N LYS A 668 28.09 0.34 112.23
CA LYS A 668 29.44 -0.26 112.21
C LYS A 668 30.05 -0.15 110.81
N GLY A 669 31.36 0.11 110.75
CA GLY A 669 32.08 0.05 109.48
C GLY A 669 33.60 0.19 109.62
N ARG A 670 34.24 0.32 108.46
CA ARG A 670 35.68 0.31 108.24
C ARG A 670 36.06 1.41 107.25
N LEU A 671 36.80 2.41 107.70
CA LEU A 671 37.35 3.47 106.84
C LEU A 671 38.84 3.22 106.59
N SER A 672 39.25 3.10 105.34
CA SER A 672 40.63 2.87 104.91
C SER A 672 41.15 4.06 104.10
N TYR A 673 42.35 4.54 104.38
CA TYR A 673 43.01 5.64 103.67
C TYR A 673 44.06 5.14 102.66
N PRO A 674 44.42 5.93 101.63
CA PRO A 674 45.43 5.54 100.63
C PRO A 674 46.84 5.27 101.19
N ASP A 675 47.15 5.81 102.37
CA ASP A 675 48.41 5.57 103.09
C ASP A 675 48.45 4.23 103.85
N GLY A 676 47.35 3.47 103.85
CA GLY A 676 47.18 2.21 104.55
C GLY A 676 46.59 2.33 105.96
N THR A 677 46.27 3.54 106.43
CA THR A 677 45.61 3.75 107.74
C THR A 677 44.17 3.21 107.71
N ILE A 678 43.76 2.45 108.73
CA ILE A 678 42.43 1.83 108.81
C ILE A 678 41.78 2.16 110.16
N PHE A 679 40.51 2.56 110.14
CA PHE A 679 39.65 2.79 111.30
C PHE A 679 38.43 1.88 111.25
N GLU A 680 38.37 0.89 112.15
CA GLU A 680 37.24 -0.05 112.29
C GLU A 680 36.50 0.22 113.61
N GLY A 681 35.21 0.55 113.53
CA GLY A 681 34.46 0.98 114.71
C GLY A 681 33.02 1.39 114.41
N ARG A 682 32.47 2.26 115.28
CA ARG A 682 31.14 2.84 115.04
C ARG A 682 31.24 4.22 114.43
N PHE A 683 30.34 4.52 113.50
CA PHE A 683 30.24 5.82 112.85
C PHE A 683 28.87 6.43 113.11
N ARG A 684 28.80 7.77 113.12
CA ARG A 684 27.54 8.50 113.17
C ARG A 684 27.61 9.71 112.25
N ASP A 685 26.77 9.65 111.20
CA ASP A 685 26.53 10.76 110.26
C ASP A 685 27.83 11.28 109.59
N GLY A 686 28.77 10.36 109.34
CA GLY A 686 30.09 10.61 108.76
C GLY A 686 31.26 10.66 109.77
N VAL A 687 31.00 10.67 111.08
CA VAL A 687 32.04 10.84 112.11
C VAL A 687 32.33 9.52 112.83
N TYR A 688 33.62 9.15 112.95
CA TYR A 688 34.07 8.02 113.76
C TYR A 688 33.86 8.27 115.26
N LEU A 689 33.30 7.29 115.97
CA LEU A 689 33.08 7.32 117.41
C LEU A 689 34.17 6.50 118.13
N LEU A 690 34.94 7.19 118.97
CA LEU A 690 35.95 6.63 119.90
C LEU A 690 35.30 5.89 121.07
#